data_AF-A0A523FR49-F1
#
_entry.id   AF-A0A523FR49-F1
#
_cell.length_a   1.000
_cell.length_b   1.000
_cell.length_c   1.000
_cell.angle_alpha   90.00
_cell.angle_beta   90.00
_cell.angle_gamma   90.00
#
_symmetry.space_group_name_H-M   'P 1'
#
loop_
_entity.id
_entity.type
_entity.pdbx_description
1 polymer ?
#
loop_
_entity_poly.entity_id
_entity_poly.type
_entity_poly.pdbx_seq_one_letter_code
_entity_poly.pdbx_strand_id
1 'polypeptide(L)'
;MFGLTSLELANATINLDLPQASGPLKILDLKIENLKAWTPETPGSLSLNATFAGGSIVGSLDVRPFTDVLDIAYDLEVDNMALDAFDFGVPLSGALSVDLKGDIQSSQHVALNAAGNISLVNGAYTEGDHVIEFDNLDVAITRLAVRTEEGKLRDAISAGEQVTIEAQGEISAQNLSYEGAGQTAAIGALEVVIGAVDVVSLDGVVTYAAEASLVAEQVVVGTQATELARVGTVSLVGISAQKDGTFSAASFVIDTIAALQTEDGGTAIAHLSAGPLALDADGTMSFGDIAVAGAQASLHLTEEGIAEFAALDAQAVDAPAPDAEVEDAQVIGDGPAFKFSSLMLADEATVKITDQTLAQPQTFDLVVNTLEAQAVDSTAPDTPTDVVLAVSLGDQTKLTVAGWIKPLADEGPDFDLQGAIKSLALPQISDYAAKSVGVHLRAGRLDLTFNGQATQGQLDARTDWLIQHIELEELDDFDRANQIETANLPIEKAVNLLQDKDGNITLNIPISGALDDPAFDLSSVISKAIGNAVQGAVVATLKVLFPFALLADIADDKGGLTLEPVTFAPLSSAINEAAATYIGSVGDLMDDRPKISLLVCGVAARADLEALRLPAHQAALATAQAAVQAVAPVVEGAPRAPRSCSLACAGRGKSVGGGHDRAGNYRIGNTGQSAPRPCSTIAIGPVWN
;
A
#
# COMPACT_ATOMS: atom_id res chain seq x y z
N MET A 1 -68.43 -30.22 2.56
CA MET A 1 -66.99 -30.55 2.47
C MET A 1 -66.56 -30.28 1.05
N PHE A 2 -65.52 -29.47 0.89
CA PHE A 2 -64.91 -29.17 -0.39
C PHE A 2 -63.67 -30.05 -0.55
N GLY A 3 -63.40 -30.52 -1.76
CA GLY A 3 -62.16 -31.21 -2.04
C GLY A 3 -62.04 -31.49 -3.53
N LEU A 4 -60.81 -31.51 -3.99
CA LEU A 4 -60.41 -31.70 -5.36
C LEU A 4 -59.55 -32.96 -5.41
N THR A 5 -59.89 -33.89 -6.30
CA THR A 5 -59.09 -35.12 -6.47
C THR A 5 -57.95 -34.88 -7.44
N SER A 6 -58.26 -34.31 -8.60
CA SER A 6 -57.31 -33.81 -9.58
C SER A 6 -57.91 -32.61 -10.31
N LEU A 7 -57.11 -31.59 -10.59
CA LEU A 7 -57.36 -30.54 -11.56
C LEU A 7 -56.12 -30.45 -12.45
N GLU A 8 -56.32 -30.53 -13.76
CA GLU A 8 -55.26 -30.39 -14.76
C GLU A 8 -55.62 -29.25 -15.69
N LEU A 9 -54.67 -28.33 -15.88
CA LEU A 9 -54.75 -27.23 -16.83
C LEU A 9 -53.51 -27.28 -17.71
N ALA A 10 -53.70 -27.51 -19.01
CA ALA A 10 -52.60 -27.60 -19.97
C ALA A 10 -52.80 -26.62 -21.11
N ASN A 11 -51.69 -26.08 -21.64
CA ASN A 11 -51.66 -25.13 -22.76
C ASN A 11 -52.56 -23.90 -22.55
N ALA A 12 -52.60 -23.37 -21.33
CA ALA A 12 -53.35 -22.16 -21.02
C ALA A 12 -52.45 -20.92 -21.11
N THR A 13 -53.02 -19.76 -21.43
CA THR A 13 -52.31 -18.48 -21.34
C THR A 13 -53.10 -17.55 -20.44
N ILE A 14 -52.44 -17.00 -19.44
CA ILE A 14 -52.99 -16.02 -18.51
C ILE A 14 -52.23 -14.72 -18.75
N ASN A 15 -52.94 -13.63 -19.04
CA ASN A 15 -52.31 -12.32 -19.07
C ASN A 15 -52.19 -11.84 -17.63
N LEU A 16 -50.97 -11.75 -17.14
CA LEU A 16 -50.66 -11.17 -15.84
C LEU A 16 -50.69 -9.64 -15.98
N ASP A 17 -51.43 -9.01 -15.07
CA ASP A 17 -51.50 -7.56 -14.92
C ASP A 17 -51.25 -7.24 -13.45
N LEU A 18 -49.98 -7.40 -13.04
CA LEU A 18 -49.52 -7.11 -11.69
C LEU A 18 -48.79 -5.77 -11.70
N PRO A 19 -48.84 -4.99 -10.59
CA PRO A 19 -48.15 -3.70 -10.51
C PRO A 19 -46.63 -3.75 -10.76
N GLN A 20 -46.01 -4.93 -10.68
CA GLN A 20 -44.56 -5.12 -10.80
C GLN A 20 -44.17 -6.01 -11.98
N ALA A 21 -45.15 -6.59 -12.69
CA ALA A 21 -44.92 -7.51 -13.80
C ALA A 21 -46.16 -7.59 -14.69
N SER A 22 -45.99 -7.39 -15.99
CA SER A 22 -47.07 -7.49 -16.96
C SER A 22 -46.66 -8.33 -18.15
N GLY A 23 -47.52 -9.25 -18.59
CA GLY A 23 -47.24 -10.07 -19.76
C GLY A 23 -47.96 -11.43 -19.78
N PRO A 24 -47.82 -12.19 -20.88
CA PRO A 24 -48.46 -13.49 -21.02
C PRO A 24 -47.69 -14.59 -20.26
N LEU A 25 -48.31 -15.14 -19.22
CA LEU A 25 -47.90 -16.39 -18.58
C LEU A 25 -48.48 -17.57 -19.36
N LYS A 26 -47.64 -18.36 -20.01
CA LYS A 26 -48.07 -19.58 -20.72
C LYS A 26 -47.89 -20.78 -19.81
N ILE A 27 -48.98 -21.35 -19.34
CA ILE A 27 -49.00 -22.58 -18.55
C ILE A 27 -48.95 -23.76 -19.53
N LEU A 28 -47.86 -24.51 -19.49
CA LEU A 28 -47.69 -25.74 -20.25
C LEU A 28 -48.45 -26.87 -19.57
N ASP A 29 -48.24 -27.03 -18.27
CA ASP A 29 -48.90 -28.01 -17.42
C ASP A 29 -49.06 -27.45 -16.00
N LEU A 30 -50.27 -27.51 -15.46
CA LEU A 30 -50.57 -27.23 -14.05
C LEU A 30 -51.45 -28.36 -13.54
N LYS A 31 -50.98 -29.03 -12.49
CA LYS A 31 -51.67 -30.16 -11.88
C LYS A 31 -51.86 -29.90 -10.40
N ILE A 32 -53.06 -30.11 -9.89
CA ILE A 32 -53.38 -30.04 -8.46
C ILE A 32 -54.01 -31.37 -8.06
N GLU A 33 -53.43 -32.10 -7.11
CA GLU A 33 -53.91 -33.41 -6.67
C GLU A 33 -54.18 -33.46 -5.17
N ASN A 34 -55.11 -34.34 -4.78
CA ASN A 34 -55.33 -34.75 -3.40
C ASN A 34 -55.68 -33.64 -2.39
N LEU A 35 -56.18 -32.49 -2.84
CA LEU A 35 -56.63 -31.41 -1.98
C LEU A 35 -57.99 -31.73 -1.32
N LYS A 36 -58.00 -32.45 -0.20
CA LYS A 36 -59.22 -33.03 0.41
C LYS A 36 -59.43 -32.57 1.86
N ALA A 37 -60.49 -31.80 2.12
CA ALA A 37 -60.80 -31.31 3.48
C ALA A 37 -61.16 -32.41 4.50
N TRP A 38 -61.48 -33.62 4.05
CA TRP A 38 -61.84 -34.75 4.93
C TRP A 38 -60.64 -35.68 5.27
N THR A 39 -59.47 -35.43 4.68
CA THR A 39 -58.20 -36.10 5.02
C THR A 39 -57.10 -35.05 5.22
N PRO A 40 -57.24 -34.19 6.24
CA PRO A 40 -56.36 -33.02 6.42
C PRO A 40 -54.88 -33.38 6.58
N GLU A 41 -54.58 -34.55 7.16
CA GLU A 41 -53.22 -35.07 7.34
C GLU A 41 -52.51 -35.45 6.04
N THR A 42 -53.25 -35.65 4.93
CA THR A 42 -52.66 -35.99 3.64
C THR A 42 -52.33 -34.71 2.87
N PRO A 43 -51.07 -34.45 2.49
CA PRO A 43 -50.73 -33.27 1.71
C PRO A 43 -51.41 -33.31 0.34
N GLY A 44 -51.95 -32.17 -0.07
CA GLY A 44 -52.30 -31.92 -1.47
C GLY A 44 -51.06 -31.43 -2.21
N SER A 45 -50.86 -31.90 -3.43
CA SER A 45 -49.72 -31.50 -4.26
C SER A 45 -50.18 -30.57 -5.39
N LEU A 46 -49.36 -29.59 -5.73
CA LEU A 46 -49.50 -28.75 -6.92
C LEU A 46 -48.17 -28.79 -7.67
N SER A 47 -48.21 -29.01 -8.98
CA SER A 47 -47.05 -28.89 -9.87
C SER A 47 -47.36 -27.93 -11.01
N LEU A 48 -46.42 -27.05 -11.33
CA LEU A 48 -46.51 -26.05 -12.38
C LEU A 48 -45.32 -26.18 -13.33
N ASN A 49 -45.60 -26.14 -14.62
CA ASN A 49 -44.64 -25.92 -15.69
C ASN A 49 -45.21 -24.82 -16.59
N ALA A 50 -44.52 -23.69 -16.65
CA ALA A 50 -44.97 -22.50 -17.36
C ALA A 50 -43.79 -21.73 -17.97
N THR A 51 -44.09 -20.77 -18.84
CA THR A 51 -43.11 -19.82 -19.34
C THR A 51 -43.62 -18.39 -19.18
N PHE A 52 -42.76 -17.48 -18.77
CA PHE A 52 -43.03 -16.06 -18.64
C PHE A 52 -41.76 -15.26 -18.97
N ALA A 53 -41.91 -14.12 -19.65
CA ALA A 53 -40.78 -13.26 -20.06
C ALA A 53 -39.63 -14.02 -20.75
N GLY A 54 -39.95 -15.02 -21.58
CA GLY A 54 -38.96 -15.85 -22.26
C GLY A 54 -38.31 -16.95 -21.43
N GLY A 55 -38.46 -16.92 -20.09
CA GLY A 55 -37.93 -17.92 -19.16
C GLY A 55 -38.89 -19.06 -18.85
N SER A 56 -38.35 -20.15 -18.30
CA SER A 56 -39.08 -21.31 -17.80
C SER A 56 -39.39 -21.15 -16.32
N ILE A 57 -40.55 -21.62 -15.87
CA ILE A 57 -40.96 -21.70 -14.47
C ILE A 57 -41.43 -23.13 -14.21
N VAL A 58 -40.69 -23.86 -13.39
CA VAL A 58 -41.04 -25.20 -12.91
C VAL A 58 -41.17 -25.13 -11.40
N GLY A 59 -42.29 -25.57 -10.85
CA GLY A 59 -42.49 -25.53 -9.42
C GLY A 59 -43.35 -26.67 -8.91
N SER A 60 -43.13 -27.04 -7.66
CA SER A 60 -43.98 -27.95 -6.91
C SER A 60 -44.27 -27.42 -5.51
N LEU A 61 -45.44 -27.75 -5.01
CA LEU A 61 -45.95 -27.30 -3.72
C LEU A 61 -46.72 -28.44 -3.07
N ASP A 62 -46.26 -28.90 -1.91
CA ASP A 62 -47.00 -29.80 -1.04
C ASP A 62 -47.61 -28.99 0.10
N VAL A 63 -48.94 -28.99 0.20
CA VAL A 63 -49.68 -28.16 1.15
C VAL A 63 -50.59 -29.01 2.02
N ARG A 64 -50.60 -28.73 3.34
CA ARG A 64 -51.63 -29.20 4.28
C ARG A 64 -52.47 -28.02 4.75
N PRO A 65 -53.46 -27.56 3.97
CA PRO A 65 -54.19 -26.34 4.25
C PRO A 65 -55.35 -26.54 5.25
N PHE A 66 -55.65 -27.78 5.62
CA PHE A 66 -56.79 -28.15 6.45
C PHE A 66 -56.40 -28.66 7.85
N THR A 67 -55.10 -28.65 8.19
CA THR A 67 -54.57 -28.96 9.53
C THR A 67 -54.57 -27.72 10.42
N ASP A 68 -54.47 -27.91 11.74
CA ASP A 68 -54.36 -26.81 12.71
C ASP A 68 -53.07 -25.99 12.52
N VAL A 69 -52.05 -26.62 11.95
CA VAL A 69 -50.78 -26.03 11.55
C VAL A 69 -50.73 -25.97 10.03
N LEU A 70 -50.56 -24.79 9.44
CA LEU A 70 -50.29 -24.70 8.01
C LEU A 70 -48.87 -25.21 7.77
N ASP A 71 -48.73 -26.26 6.97
CA ASP A 71 -47.46 -26.87 6.57
C ASP A 71 -47.39 -26.87 5.04
N ILE A 72 -46.39 -26.18 4.52
CA ILE A 72 -46.16 -26.00 3.08
C ILE A 72 -44.72 -26.37 2.79
N ALA A 73 -44.47 -27.29 1.89
CA ALA A 73 -43.14 -27.49 1.30
C ALA A 73 -43.19 -27.04 -0.16
N TYR A 74 -42.16 -26.32 -0.62
CA TYR A 74 -42.08 -25.82 -1.98
C TYR A 74 -40.70 -26.07 -2.60
N ASP A 75 -40.71 -26.24 -3.92
CA ASP A 75 -39.54 -26.33 -4.79
C ASP A 75 -39.86 -25.50 -6.04
N LEU A 76 -39.08 -24.46 -6.32
CA LEU A 76 -39.31 -23.53 -7.42
C LEU A 76 -38.01 -23.31 -8.19
N GLU A 77 -38.04 -23.61 -9.48
CA GLU A 77 -36.99 -23.36 -10.44
C GLU A 77 -37.50 -22.38 -11.50
N VAL A 78 -36.81 -21.26 -11.64
CA VAL A 78 -36.99 -20.28 -12.71
C VAL A 78 -35.68 -20.23 -13.48
N ASP A 79 -35.75 -20.30 -14.81
CA ASP A 79 -34.55 -20.27 -15.64
C ASP A 79 -34.68 -19.24 -16.77
N ASN A 80 -33.64 -18.41 -16.90
CA ASN A 80 -33.41 -17.48 -17.99
C ASN A 80 -34.60 -16.52 -18.24
N MET A 81 -35.12 -15.93 -17.18
CA MET A 81 -36.23 -14.99 -17.23
C MET A 81 -35.72 -13.57 -17.47
N ALA A 82 -36.22 -12.89 -18.50
CA ALA A 82 -35.79 -11.53 -18.81
C ALA A 82 -36.32 -10.53 -17.76
N LEU A 83 -35.42 -9.71 -17.20
CA LEU A 83 -35.76 -8.73 -16.15
C LEU A 83 -36.53 -7.51 -16.66
N ASP A 84 -36.49 -7.25 -17.97
CA ASP A 84 -37.22 -6.15 -18.63
C ASP A 84 -38.75 -6.27 -18.52
N ALA A 85 -39.25 -7.47 -18.23
CA ALA A 85 -40.66 -7.74 -17.96
C ALA A 85 -41.13 -7.33 -16.55
N PHE A 86 -40.21 -6.88 -15.70
CA PHE A 86 -40.47 -6.49 -14.32
C PHE A 86 -40.18 -5.01 -14.09
N ASP A 87 -41.02 -4.38 -13.29
CA ASP A 87 -40.78 -3.03 -12.76
C ASP A 87 -40.45 -3.15 -11.28
N PHE A 88 -39.15 -3.26 -10.97
CA PHE A 88 -38.65 -3.32 -9.59
C PHE A 88 -38.51 -1.92 -8.96
N GLY A 89 -38.87 -0.85 -9.67
CA GLY A 89 -38.55 0.53 -9.27
C GLY A 89 -37.06 0.85 -9.35
N VAL A 90 -36.24 -0.05 -9.91
CA VAL A 90 -34.82 0.14 -10.19
C VAL A 90 -34.52 -0.23 -11.65
N PRO A 91 -33.68 0.54 -12.35
CA PRO A 91 -33.33 0.31 -13.76
C PRO A 91 -32.33 -0.85 -13.90
N LEU A 92 -32.84 -2.07 -13.72
CA LEU A 92 -32.07 -3.31 -13.80
C LEU A 92 -32.41 -4.08 -15.08
N SER A 93 -31.39 -4.61 -15.76
CA SER A 93 -31.53 -5.47 -16.94
C SER A 93 -30.73 -6.76 -16.78
N GLY A 94 -31.01 -7.78 -17.61
CA GLY A 94 -30.33 -9.08 -17.58
C GLY A 94 -31.29 -10.28 -17.59
N ALA A 95 -30.73 -11.47 -17.33
CA ALA A 95 -31.48 -12.72 -17.20
C ALA A 95 -31.43 -13.24 -15.76
N LEU A 96 -32.59 -13.58 -15.22
CA LEU A 96 -32.80 -14.10 -13.86
C LEU A 96 -33.02 -15.61 -13.88
N SER A 97 -32.24 -16.32 -13.08
CA SER A 97 -32.50 -17.72 -12.71
C SER A 97 -32.61 -17.83 -11.19
N VAL A 98 -33.51 -18.68 -10.72
CA VAL A 98 -33.85 -18.85 -9.30
C VAL A 98 -34.08 -20.34 -9.04
N ASP A 99 -33.39 -20.92 -8.08
CA ASP A 99 -33.68 -22.27 -7.55
C ASP A 99 -33.93 -22.12 -6.05
N LEU A 100 -35.17 -22.25 -5.60
CA LEU A 100 -35.58 -22.05 -4.21
C LEU A 100 -36.31 -23.26 -3.69
N LYS A 101 -35.86 -23.75 -2.53
CA LYS A 101 -36.50 -24.85 -1.81
C LYS A 101 -36.72 -24.46 -0.37
N GLY A 102 -37.85 -24.86 0.20
CA GLY A 102 -38.16 -24.47 1.55
C GLY A 102 -39.45 -25.03 2.10
N ASP A 103 -39.71 -24.65 3.35
CA ASP A 103 -40.93 -24.96 4.05
C ASP A 103 -41.49 -23.75 4.81
N ILE A 104 -42.81 -23.73 4.93
CA ILE A 104 -43.56 -22.74 5.71
C ILE A 104 -44.37 -23.50 6.74
N GLN A 105 -44.08 -23.25 8.01
CA GLN A 105 -44.82 -23.83 9.13
C GLN A 105 -45.47 -22.71 9.95
N SER A 106 -46.78 -22.81 10.19
CA SER A 106 -47.56 -21.84 10.98
C SER A 106 -48.33 -22.58 12.07
N SER A 107 -47.64 -22.88 13.18
CA SER A 107 -48.25 -23.55 14.36
C SER A 107 -48.56 -22.56 15.49
N GLN A 108 -47.59 -21.72 15.86
CA GLN A 108 -47.71 -20.62 16.83
C GLN A 108 -46.97 -19.35 16.36
N HIS A 109 -45.99 -19.51 15.47
CA HIS A 109 -45.26 -18.49 14.73
C HIS A 109 -45.18 -18.90 13.26
N VAL A 110 -44.94 -17.96 12.34
CA VAL A 110 -44.60 -18.29 10.96
C VAL A 110 -43.09 -18.51 10.90
N ALA A 111 -42.66 -19.74 10.66
CA ALA A 111 -41.29 -20.06 10.27
C ALA A 111 -41.25 -20.25 8.75
N LEU A 112 -40.52 -19.39 8.07
CA LEU A 112 -40.15 -19.56 6.66
C LEU A 112 -38.73 -20.10 6.66
N ASN A 113 -38.48 -21.31 6.18
CA ASN A 113 -37.13 -21.80 5.93
C ASN A 113 -36.92 -21.84 4.42
N ALA A 114 -35.94 -21.09 3.91
CA ALA A 114 -35.57 -21.15 2.50
C ALA A 114 -34.07 -21.37 2.35
N ALA A 115 -33.70 -22.18 1.36
CA ALA A 115 -32.35 -22.28 0.84
C ALA A 115 -32.43 -22.36 -0.68
N GLY A 116 -31.40 -21.89 -1.37
CA GLY A 116 -31.43 -21.82 -2.81
C GLY A 116 -30.47 -20.80 -3.38
N ASN A 117 -30.47 -20.70 -4.70
CA ASN A 117 -29.60 -19.79 -5.44
C ASN A 117 -30.45 -18.83 -6.26
N ILE A 118 -30.03 -17.57 -6.31
CA ILE A 118 -30.54 -16.56 -7.23
C ILE A 118 -29.35 -16.14 -8.08
N SER A 119 -29.49 -16.19 -9.40
CA SER A 119 -28.42 -15.86 -10.34
C SER A 119 -28.92 -14.84 -11.35
N LEU A 120 -28.14 -13.79 -11.55
CA LEU A 120 -28.36 -12.74 -12.53
C LEU A 120 -27.20 -12.78 -13.52
N VAL A 121 -27.49 -12.94 -14.81
CA VAL A 121 -26.48 -13.10 -15.86
C VAL A 121 -26.58 -11.95 -16.86
N ASN A 122 -25.42 -11.41 -17.25
CA ASN A 122 -25.25 -10.24 -18.12
C ASN A 122 -26.13 -9.07 -17.66
N GLY A 123 -26.01 -8.72 -16.38
CA GLY A 123 -26.86 -7.70 -15.78
C GLY A 123 -26.21 -6.33 -15.84
N ALA A 124 -27.06 -5.31 -15.90
CA ALA A 124 -26.64 -3.92 -15.78
C ALA A 124 -27.63 -3.12 -14.97
N TYR A 125 -27.10 -2.25 -14.12
CA TYR A 125 -27.82 -1.23 -13.37
C TYR A 125 -27.40 0.15 -13.88
N THR A 126 -28.36 1.02 -14.19
CA THR A 126 -28.08 2.32 -14.80
C THR A 126 -28.88 3.44 -14.15
N GLU A 127 -28.24 4.32 -13.39
CA GLU A 127 -28.86 5.49 -12.77
C GLU A 127 -28.13 6.78 -13.17
N GLY A 128 -28.79 7.64 -13.96
CA GLY A 128 -28.16 8.84 -14.50
C GLY A 128 -26.97 8.49 -15.40
N ASP A 129 -25.80 9.04 -15.07
CA ASP A 129 -24.52 8.76 -15.75
C ASP A 129 -23.73 7.61 -15.10
N HIS A 130 -24.31 6.94 -14.09
CA HIS A 130 -23.69 5.82 -13.39
C HIS A 130 -24.20 4.49 -13.97
N VAL A 131 -23.27 3.66 -14.42
CA VAL A 131 -23.53 2.33 -14.96
C VAL A 131 -22.71 1.31 -14.18
N ILE A 132 -23.37 0.27 -13.68
CA ILE A 132 -22.73 -0.91 -13.11
C ILE A 132 -23.11 -2.11 -13.98
N GLU A 133 -22.14 -2.79 -14.56
CA GLU A 133 -22.36 -4.03 -15.33
C GLU A 133 -21.69 -5.21 -14.63
N PHE A 134 -22.22 -6.42 -14.87
CA PHE A 134 -21.64 -7.64 -14.35
C PHE A 134 -21.99 -8.83 -15.26
N ASP A 135 -21.05 -9.75 -15.43
CA ASP A 135 -21.28 -10.98 -16.20
C ASP A 135 -22.20 -11.93 -15.45
N ASN A 136 -21.97 -12.06 -14.15
CA ASN A 136 -22.73 -12.92 -13.28
C ASN A 136 -22.77 -12.36 -11.86
N LEU A 137 -23.94 -12.44 -11.22
CA LEU A 137 -24.18 -12.12 -9.82
C LEU A 137 -25.04 -13.25 -9.23
N ASP A 138 -24.40 -14.06 -8.40
CA ASP A 138 -25.02 -15.17 -7.67
C ASP A 138 -25.23 -14.80 -6.21
N VAL A 139 -26.38 -15.20 -5.68
CA VAL A 139 -26.72 -15.12 -4.26
C VAL A 139 -27.12 -16.52 -3.82
N ALA A 140 -26.22 -17.18 -3.10
CA ALA A 140 -26.45 -18.48 -2.50
C ALA A 140 -27.00 -18.29 -1.08
N ILE A 141 -28.28 -18.60 -0.90
CA ILE A 141 -28.96 -18.56 0.40
C ILE A 141 -28.80 -19.93 1.05
N THR A 142 -27.94 -20.03 2.06
CA THR A 142 -27.74 -21.27 2.82
C THR A 142 -28.84 -21.46 3.87
N ARG A 143 -29.29 -20.36 4.47
CA ARG A 143 -30.38 -20.34 5.44
C ARG A 143 -31.06 -18.99 5.44
N LEU A 144 -32.37 -18.98 5.27
CA LEU A 144 -33.22 -17.84 5.57
C LEU A 144 -34.33 -18.32 6.50
N ALA A 145 -34.37 -17.81 7.73
CA ALA A 145 -35.38 -18.11 8.74
C ALA A 145 -36.03 -16.83 9.26
N VAL A 146 -37.35 -16.67 9.07
CA VAL A 146 -38.12 -15.56 9.65
C VAL A 146 -38.85 -16.07 10.89
N ARG A 147 -38.77 -15.33 12.00
CA ARG A 147 -39.43 -15.62 13.28
C ARG A 147 -40.13 -14.38 13.83
N THR A 148 -41.23 -14.59 14.54
CA THR A 148 -42.04 -13.55 15.21
C THR A 148 -42.19 -13.92 16.68
N GLU A 149 -42.50 -12.99 17.58
CA GLU A 149 -42.63 -13.28 19.02
C GLU A 149 -44.04 -13.77 19.41
N GLU A 150 -45.11 -13.21 18.82
CA GLU A 150 -46.50 -13.58 19.06
C GLU A 150 -47.37 -13.49 17.77
N GLY A 151 -47.78 -14.64 17.22
CA GLY A 151 -48.87 -14.71 16.23
C GLY A 151 -48.44 -14.68 14.75
N LYS A 152 -49.40 -14.34 13.87
CA LYS A 152 -49.24 -14.47 12.42
C LYS A 152 -48.35 -13.34 11.89
N LEU A 153 -47.42 -13.65 10.98
CA LEU A 153 -46.49 -12.70 10.36
C LEU A 153 -47.16 -11.40 9.86
N ARG A 154 -48.37 -11.48 9.30
CA ARG A 154 -49.13 -10.31 8.87
C ARG A 154 -49.55 -9.38 10.02
N ASP A 155 -49.89 -9.95 11.16
CA ASP A 155 -50.33 -9.21 12.34
C ASP A 155 -49.11 -8.55 13.03
N ALA A 156 -47.99 -9.27 13.14
CA ALA A 156 -46.71 -8.76 13.67
C ALA A 156 -46.17 -7.56 12.86
N ILE A 157 -46.14 -7.66 11.52
CA ILE A 157 -45.73 -6.56 10.62
C ILE A 157 -46.66 -5.35 10.76
N SER A 158 -47.97 -5.58 10.94
CA SER A 158 -48.96 -4.51 11.06
C SER A 158 -48.98 -3.86 12.45
N ALA A 159 -48.51 -4.57 13.48
CA ALA A 159 -48.47 -4.11 14.87
C ALA A 159 -47.16 -3.45 15.28
N GLY A 160 -46.14 -3.45 14.41
CA GLY A 160 -44.79 -2.95 14.73
C GLY A 160 -44.02 -3.86 15.69
N GLU A 161 -44.36 -5.15 15.70
CA GLU A 161 -43.74 -6.15 16.58
C GLU A 161 -42.34 -6.54 16.09
N GLN A 162 -41.51 -7.04 17.01
CA GLN A 162 -40.17 -7.51 16.70
C GLN A 162 -40.22 -8.75 15.79
N VAL A 163 -39.75 -8.59 14.56
CA VAL A 163 -39.50 -9.69 13.62
C VAL A 163 -38.00 -9.95 13.60
N THR A 164 -37.61 -11.20 13.81
CA THR A 164 -36.22 -11.66 13.66
C THR A 164 -36.08 -12.36 12.32
N ILE A 165 -35.19 -11.88 11.47
CA ILE A 165 -34.79 -12.56 10.23
C ILE A 165 -33.36 -13.05 10.44
N GLU A 166 -33.20 -14.37 10.49
CA GLU A 166 -31.90 -15.07 10.45
C GLU A 166 -31.56 -15.33 8.97
N ALA A 167 -30.54 -14.69 8.41
CA ALA A 167 -30.05 -14.97 7.05
C ALA A 167 -28.58 -15.39 7.07
N GLN A 168 -28.21 -16.37 6.25
CA GLN A 168 -26.84 -16.82 5.99
C GLN A 168 -26.70 -17.17 4.51
N GLY A 169 -25.59 -16.76 3.91
CA GLY A 169 -25.35 -17.00 2.50
C GLY A 169 -24.06 -16.42 2.00
N GLU A 170 -23.89 -16.53 0.69
CA GLU A 170 -22.75 -16.02 -0.06
C GLU A 170 -23.29 -15.23 -1.24
N ILE A 171 -22.70 -14.06 -1.48
CA ILE A 171 -22.92 -13.29 -2.71
C ILE A 171 -21.63 -13.35 -3.48
N SER A 172 -21.67 -13.81 -4.73
CA SER A 172 -20.51 -13.81 -5.60
C SER A 172 -20.83 -13.10 -6.91
N ALA A 173 -19.92 -12.27 -7.40
CA ALA A 173 -20.06 -11.61 -8.68
C ALA A 173 -18.76 -11.66 -9.48
N GLN A 174 -18.89 -11.67 -10.81
CA GLN A 174 -17.76 -11.75 -11.75
C GLN A 174 -17.80 -10.60 -12.74
N ASN A 175 -16.61 -10.06 -13.04
CA ASN A 175 -16.39 -8.97 -13.99
C ASN A 175 -17.34 -7.80 -13.74
N LEU A 176 -17.35 -7.29 -12.51
CA LEU A 176 -18.11 -6.09 -12.20
C LEU A 176 -17.36 -4.90 -12.80
N SER A 177 -18.04 -4.08 -13.57
CA SER A 177 -17.53 -2.79 -14.04
C SER A 177 -18.43 -1.69 -13.51
N TYR A 178 -17.81 -0.55 -13.23
CA TYR A 178 -18.47 0.69 -12.90
C TYR A 178 -17.92 1.77 -13.82
N GLU A 179 -18.83 2.55 -14.40
CA GLU A 179 -18.52 3.76 -15.12
C GLU A 179 -19.47 4.87 -14.66
N GLY A 180 -18.93 6.02 -14.28
CA GLY A 180 -19.74 7.17 -13.94
C GLY A 180 -18.90 8.35 -13.44
N ALA A 181 -19.39 9.57 -13.70
CA ALA A 181 -18.70 10.81 -13.33
C ALA A 181 -17.23 10.89 -13.80
N GLY A 182 -16.92 10.31 -14.98
CA GLY A 182 -15.56 10.28 -15.55
C GLY A 182 -14.61 9.24 -14.92
N GLN A 183 -15.08 8.49 -13.93
CA GLN A 183 -14.33 7.45 -13.24
C GLN A 183 -14.71 6.07 -13.75
N THR A 184 -13.75 5.16 -13.71
CA THR A 184 -13.95 3.74 -14.01
C THR A 184 -13.42 2.90 -12.86
N ALA A 185 -14.16 1.84 -12.53
CA ALA A 185 -13.67 0.81 -11.63
C ALA A 185 -14.05 -0.57 -12.18
N ALA A 186 -13.20 -1.56 -11.97
CA ALA A 186 -13.50 -2.94 -12.32
C ALA A 186 -13.07 -3.88 -11.21
N ILE A 187 -13.85 -4.93 -10.98
CA ILE A 187 -13.56 -5.99 -10.02
C ILE A 187 -13.70 -7.31 -10.78
N GLY A 188 -12.61 -8.07 -10.89
CA GLY A 188 -12.62 -9.35 -11.60
C GLY A 188 -13.50 -10.39 -10.91
N ALA A 189 -13.40 -10.49 -9.59
CA ALA A 189 -14.27 -11.32 -8.77
C ALA A 189 -14.56 -10.65 -7.42
N LEU A 190 -15.80 -10.77 -6.96
CA LEU A 190 -16.26 -10.31 -5.66
C LEU A 190 -16.93 -11.47 -4.94
N GLU A 191 -16.55 -11.72 -3.68
CA GLU A 191 -17.18 -12.69 -2.80
C GLU A 191 -17.54 -12.00 -1.47
N VAL A 192 -18.79 -12.13 -1.05
CA VAL A 192 -19.27 -11.62 0.24
C VAL A 192 -19.91 -12.79 0.98
N VAL A 193 -19.27 -13.22 2.06
CA VAL A 193 -19.80 -14.23 2.95
C VAL A 193 -20.56 -13.53 4.07
N ILE A 194 -21.85 -13.82 4.17
CA ILE A 194 -22.74 -13.27 5.16
C ILE A 194 -22.93 -14.32 6.26
N GLY A 195 -22.39 -14.05 7.46
CA GLY A 195 -22.62 -14.84 8.66
C GLY A 195 -24.07 -14.78 9.15
N ALA A 196 -24.33 -15.22 10.38
CA ALA A 196 -25.68 -15.12 10.95
C ALA A 196 -26.07 -13.65 11.12
N VAL A 197 -27.01 -13.18 10.30
CA VAL A 197 -27.60 -11.84 10.46
C VAL A 197 -28.82 -11.97 11.36
N ASP A 198 -28.83 -11.26 12.49
CA ASP A 198 -30.05 -11.04 13.27
C ASP A 198 -30.65 -9.69 12.88
N VAL A 199 -31.61 -9.70 11.95
CA VAL A 199 -32.33 -8.47 11.63
C VAL A 199 -33.42 -8.27 12.66
N VAL A 200 -33.26 -7.25 13.51
CA VAL A 200 -34.29 -6.83 14.47
C VAL A 200 -34.94 -5.56 13.92
N SER A 201 -36.21 -5.65 13.50
CA SER A 201 -37.01 -4.49 13.14
C SER A 201 -37.70 -3.93 14.39
N LEU A 202 -37.23 -2.78 14.89
CA LEU A 202 -37.91 -1.96 15.90
C LEU A 202 -38.20 -0.59 15.26
N ASP A 203 -39.48 -0.22 15.13
CA ASP A 203 -39.93 1.11 14.70
C ASP A 203 -39.25 1.66 13.41
N GLY A 204 -38.99 0.79 12.43
CA GLY A 204 -38.39 1.18 11.14
C GLY A 204 -36.86 1.37 11.13
N VAL A 205 -36.20 1.14 12.27
CA VAL A 205 -34.75 0.99 12.37
C VAL A 205 -34.41 -0.49 12.14
N VAL A 206 -33.72 -0.77 11.04
CA VAL A 206 -33.19 -2.09 10.74
C VAL A 206 -31.71 -2.06 11.12
N THR A 207 -31.36 -2.68 12.24
CA THR A 207 -29.96 -2.84 12.63
C THR A 207 -29.45 -4.16 12.06
N TYR A 208 -28.50 -4.09 11.13
CA TYR A 208 -27.84 -5.27 10.58
C TYR A 208 -26.59 -5.55 11.41
N ALA A 209 -26.71 -6.44 12.40
CA ALA A 209 -25.54 -7.03 13.03
C ALA A 209 -25.20 -8.29 12.25
N ALA A 210 -24.33 -8.15 11.23
CA ALA A 210 -23.83 -9.27 10.45
C ALA A 210 -22.32 -9.37 10.70
N GLU A 211 -21.80 -10.54 11.04
CA GLU A 211 -20.39 -10.83 10.77
C GLU A 211 -20.30 -11.16 9.29
N ALA A 212 -19.95 -10.18 8.46
CA ALA A 212 -19.69 -10.40 7.05
C ALA A 212 -18.20 -10.19 6.73
N SER A 213 -17.73 -10.95 5.75
CA SER A 213 -16.42 -10.76 5.14
C SER A 213 -16.58 -10.55 3.64
N LEU A 214 -15.84 -9.61 3.09
CA LEU A 214 -15.79 -9.33 1.67
C LEU A 214 -14.37 -9.57 1.16
N VAL A 215 -14.27 -10.21 0.01
CA VAL A 215 -13.04 -10.36 -0.76
C VAL A 215 -13.29 -9.90 -2.19
N ALA A 216 -12.53 -8.92 -2.66
CA ALA A 216 -12.52 -8.50 -4.05
C ALA A 216 -11.15 -8.77 -4.67
N GLU A 217 -11.12 -9.34 -5.87
CA GLU A 217 -9.90 -9.68 -6.59
C GLU A 217 -9.78 -8.90 -7.89
N GLN A 218 -8.54 -8.57 -8.26
CA GLN A 218 -8.18 -7.88 -9.49
C GLN A 218 -8.93 -6.56 -9.63
N VAL A 219 -8.92 -5.76 -8.57
CA VAL A 219 -9.58 -4.47 -8.55
C VAL A 219 -8.75 -3.49 -9.36
N VAL A 220 -9.37 -2.80 -10.31
CA VAL A 220 -8.75 -1.79 -11.15
C VAL A 220 -9.52 -0.50 -10.97
N VAL A 221 -8.80 0.59 -10.72
CA VAL A 221 -9.39 1.93 -10.56
C VAL A 221 -8.71 2.87 -11.55
N GLY A 222 -9.51 3.67 -12.23
CA GLY A 222 -9.01 4.58 -13.26
C GLY A 222 -9.99 5.68 -13.61
N THR A 223 -9.62 6.41 -14.66
CA THR A 223 -10.50 7.29 -15.42
C THR A 223 -10.89 6.58 -16.73
N GLN A 224 -11.71 7.22 -17.56
CA GLN A 224 -11.95 6.71 -18.92
C GLN A 224 -10.66 6.63 -19.77
N ALA A 225 -9.64 7.42 -19.45
CA ALA A 225 -8.43 7.54 -20.25
C ALA A 225 -7.24 6.76 -19.69
N THR A 226 -7.20 6.49 -18.38
CA THR A 226 -5.98 5.97 -17.73
C THR A 226 -6.31 5.12 -16.51
N GLU A 227 -5.62 4.00 -16.41
CA GLU A 227 -5.61 3.17 -15.23
C GLU A 227 -4.70 3.78 -14.16
N LEU A 228 -5.25 4.09 -12.99
CA LEU A 228 -4.52 4.75 -11.90
C LEU A 228 -3.90 3.74 -10.94
N ALA A 229 -4.62 2.65 -10.65
CA ALA A 229 -4.16 1.61 -9.76
C ALA A 229 -4.73 0.23 -10.12
N ARG A 230 -3.89 -0.79 -9.97
CA ARG A 230 -4.30 -2.19 -9.83
C ARG A 230 -4.11 -2.63 -8.41
N VAL A 231 -5.14 -3.25 -7.87
CA VAL A 231 -5.18 -3.78 -6.51
C VAL A 231 -5.44 -5.28 -6.60
N GLY A 232 -4.60 -6.06 -5.92
CA GLY A 232 -4.63 -7.53 -5.96
C GLY A 232 -5.89 -8.07 -5.31
N THR A 233 -5.83 -8.29 -4.00
CA THR A 233 -6.96 -8.71 -3.19
C THR A 233 -7.28 -7.64 -2.15
N VAL A 234 -8.55 -7.27 -2.04
CA VAL A 234 -9.08 -6.41 -0.97
C VAL A 234 -9.92 -7.29 -0.05
N SER A 235 -9.62 -7.30 1.24
CA SER A 235 -10.35 -8.05 2.25
C SER A 235 -10.88 -7.14 3.35
N LEU A 236 -12.18 -7.27 3.65
CA LEU A 236 -12.85 -6.62 4.76
C LEU A 236 -13.43 -7.70 5.69
N VAL A 237 -13.26 -7.52 7.00
CA VAL A 237 -13.77 -8.47 8.02
C VAL A 237 -14.53 -7.71 9.10
N GLY A 238 -15.65 -8.30 9.56
CA GLY A 238 -16.48 -7.73 10.62
C GLY A 238 -17.27 -6.52 10.12
N ILE A 239 -17.86 -6.63 8.94
CA ILE A 239 -18.59 -5.55 8.27
C ILE A 239 -19.94 -5.31 8.95
N SER A 240 -20.26 -4.06 9.28
CA SER A 240 -21.57 -3.62 9.76
C SER A 240 -22.02 -2.40 8.97
N ALA A 241 -23.28 -2.39 8.53
CA ALA A 241 -23.88 -1.29 7.77
C ALA A 241 -25.24 -0.91 8.34
N GLN A 242 -25.59 0.37 8.29
CA GLN A 242 -26.89 0.88 8.74
C GLN A 242 -27.62 1.58 7.59
N LYS A 243 -28.93 1.76 7.76
CA LYS A 243 -29.82 2.37 6.74
C LYS A 243 -29.48 3.83 6.42
N ASP A 244 -28.81 4.54 7.34
CA ASP A 244 -28.40 5.94 7.18
C ASP A 244 -27.12 6.09 6.32
N GLY A 245 -26.59 5.00 5.77
CA GLY A 245 -25.38 4.99 4.96
C GLY A 245 -24.09 4.78 5.77
N THR A 246 -24.17 4.71 7.10
CA THR A 246 -22.98 4.41 7.90
C THR A 246 -22.51 2.97 7.68
N PHE A 247 -21.21 2.81 7.48
CA PHE A 247 -20.55 1.53 7.24
C PHE A 247 -19.32 1.42 8.14
N SER A 248 -19.02 0.21 8.61
CA SER A 248 -17.79 -0.06 9.35
C SER A 248 -17.28 -1.47 9.06
N ALA A 249 -15.96 -1.64 9.15
CA ALA A 249 -15.29 -2.92 9.12
C ALA A 249 -14.21 -2.96 10.21
N ALA A 250 -14.07 -4.08 10.89
CA ALA A 250 -13.08 -4.24 11.96
C ALA A 250 -11.65 -4.32 11.43
N SER A 251 -11.48 -4.84 10.21
CA SER A 251 -10.18 -4.99 9.54
C SER A 251 -10.33 -4.71 8.05
N PHE A 252 -9.34 -4.02 7.48
CA PHE A 252 -9.19 -3.78 6.05
C PHE A 252 -7.79 -4.17 5.62
N VAL A 253 -7.67 -5.05 4.62
CA VAL A 253 -6.39 -5.57 4.15
C VAL A 253 -6.35 -5.55 2.63
N ILE A 254 -5.21 -5.17 2.08
CA ILE A 254 -4.88 -5.22 0.67
C ILE A 254 -3.55 -5.97 0.49
N ASP A 255 -3.53 -6.98 -0.37
CA ASP A 255 -2.32 -7.81 -0.60
C ASP A 255 -1.45 -7.36 -1.77
N THR A 256 -1.87 -6.42 -2.61
CA THR A 256 -0.99 -5.79 -3.61
C THR A 256 -1.63 -4.49 -4.06
N ILE A 257 -0.87 -3.42 -4.16
CA ILE A 257 -1.26 -2.19 -4.84
C ILE A 257 -0.13 -1.86 -5.81
N ALA A 258 -0.44 -1.79 -7.10
CA ALA A 258 0.43 -1.22 -8.12
C ALA A 258 -0.24 0.06 -8.62
N ALA A 259 0.28 1.21 -8.22
CA ALA A 259 -0.28 2.52 -8.54
C ALA A 259 0.70 3.34 -9.36
N LEU A 260 0.16 4.28 -10.15
CA LEU A 260 0.93 5.26 -10.92
C LEU A 260 1.99 4.60 -11.83
N GLN A 261 1.62 3.46 -12.43
CA GLN A 261 2.52 2.72 -13.31
C GLN A 261 2.66 3.50 -14.63
N THR A 262 3.82 4.10 -14.85
CA THR A 262 4.21 4.74 -16.11
C THR A 262 5.23 3.86 -16.84
N GLU A 263 5.61 4.22 -18.07
CA GLU A 263 6.67 3.50 -18.78
C GLU A 263 8.01 3.54 -18.03
N ASP A 264 8.25 4.62 -17.27
CA ASP A 264 9.52 4.89 -16.63
C ASP A 264 9.53 4.55 -15.13
N GLY A 265 8.40 4.60 -14.43
CA GLY A 265 8.35 4.44 -12.97
C GLY A 265 6.99 4.04 -12.42
N GLY A 266 6.87 4.06 -11.10
CA GLY A 266 5.62 3.72 -10.41
C GLY A 266 5.82 3.28 -8.97
N THR A 267 4.70 3.05 -8.28
CA THR A 267 4.67 2.63 -6.88
C THR A 267 4.03 1.26 -6.74
N ALA A 268 4.68 0.38 -5.99
CA ALA A 268 4.17 -0.94 -5.65
C ALA A 268 4.18 -1.13 -4.13
N ILE A 269 3.09 -1.65 -3.57
CA ILE A 269 2.95 -2.02 -2.17
C ILE A 269 2.54 -3.49 -2.13
N ALA A 270 3.30 -4.31 -1.42
CA ALA A 270 3.03 -5.74 -1.32
C ALA A 270 2.01 -6.09 -0.24
N HIS A 271 1.79 -5.23 0.75
CA HIS A 271 0.72 -5.42 1.72
C HIS A 271 0.36 -4.09 2.38
N LEU A 272 -0.93 -3.79 2.48
CA LEU A 272 -1.44 -2.67 3.25
C LEU A 272 -2.51 -3.22 4.18
N SER A 273 -2.39 -2.92 5.47
CA SER A 273 -3.42 -3.25 6.45
C SER A 273 -3.83 -1.98 7.16
N ALA A 274 -5.11 -1.82 7.42
CA ALA A 274 -5.62 -0.76 8.26
C ALA A 274 -6.40 -1.37 9.42
N GLY A 275 -6.37 -0.68 10.56
CA GLY A 275 -7.30 -0.90 11.67
C GLY A 275 -8.76 -0.66 11.26
N PRO A 276 -9.67 -0.43 12.21
CA PRO A 276 -11.08 -0.25 11.89
C PRO A 276 -11.29 0.81 10.80
N LEU A 277 -12.05 0.44 9.77
CA LEU A 277 -12.54 1.33 8.73
C LEU A 277 -13.97 1.75 9.10
N ALA A 278 -14.29 3.03 9.01
CA ALA A 278 -15.66 3.50 9.07
C ALA A 278 -15.93 4.58 8.03
N LEU A 279 -17.09 4.50 7.39
CA LEU A 279 -17.67 5.53 6.53
C LEU A 279 -18.85 6.13 7.30
N ASP A 280 -18.81 7.43 7.56
CA ASP A 280 -19.92 8.11 8.22
C ASP A 280 -21.03 8.51 7.22
N ALA A 281 -22.14 9.03 7.74
CA ALA A 281 -23.29 9.42 6.93
C ALA A 281 -23.00 10.62 6.01
N ASP A 282 -21.94 11.39 6.29
CA ASP A 282 -21.49 12.52 5.48
C ASP A 282 -20.53 12.07 4.35
N GLY A 283 -20.19 10.78 4.30
CA GLY A 283 -19.30 10.20 3.29
C GLY A 283 -17.81 10.27 3.64
N THR A 284 -17.44 10.63 4.88
CA THR A 284 -16.04 10.68 5.30
C THR A 284 -15.54 9.28 5.65
N MET A 285 -14.46 8.85 4.99
CA MET A 285 -13.77 7.60 5.29
C MET A 285 -12.79 7.80 6.44
N SER A 286 -12.82 6.90 7.42
CA SER A 286 -11.93 6.93 8.58
C SER A 286 -11.26 5.60 8.78
N PHE A 287 -9.95 5.62 8.92
CA PHE A 287 -9.12 4.45 9.17
C PHE A 287 -8.45 4.58 10.55
N GLY A 288 -8.24 3.45 11.20
CA GLY A 288 -7.36 3.37 12.37
C GLY A 288 -5.89 3.59 12.01
N ASP A 289 -5.02 2.72 12.52
CA ASP A 289 -3.62 2.69 12.13
C ASP A 289 -3.45 1.97 10.79
N ILE A 290 -2.71 2.56 9.87
CA ILE A 290 -2.35 1.99 8.57
C ILE A 290 -0.91 1.49 8.63
N ALA A 291 -0.71 0.20 8.36
CA ALA A 291 0.60 -0.41 8.25
C ALA A 291 0.85 -0.88 6.81
N VAL A 292 1.99 -0.47 6.26
CA VAL A 292 2.41 -0.76 4.88
C VAL A 292 3.64 -1.66 4.90
N ALA A 293 3.63 -2.74 4.13
CA ALA A 293 4.75 -3.68 4.01
C ALA A 293 5.15 -3.93 2.54
N GLY A 294 6.42 -4.22 2.32
CA GLY A 294 7.02 -4.48 1.01
C GLY A 294 6.83 -3.33 0.03
N ALA A 295 6.87 -2.09 0.50
CA ALA A 295 6.72 -0.90 -0.33
C ALA A 295 7.95 -0.65 -1.19
N GLN A 296 7.72 -0.41 -2.48
CA GLN A 296 8.73 -0.11 -3.48
C GLN A 296 8.26 1.05 -4.34
N ALA A 297 9.11 2.04 -4.58
CA ALA A 297 8.79 3.16 -5.45
C ALA A 297 9.96 3.45 -6.39
N SER A 298 9.64 3.78 -7.64
CA SER A 298 10.59 4.32 -8.62
C SER A 298 10.06 5.66 -9.09
N LEU A 299 10.80 6.73 -8.79
CA LEU A 299 10.39 8.12 -9.02
C LEU A 299 11.37 8.81 -9.97
N HIS A 300 10.85 9.59 -10.91
CA HIS A 300 11.65 10.36 -11.87
C HIS A 300 11.52 11.85 -11.58
N LEU A 301 12.63 12.48 -11.21
CA LEU A 301 12.68 13.92 -11.00
C LEU A 301 13.08 14.61 -12.32
N THR A 302 12.23 15.48 -12.83
CA THR A 302 12.41 16.29 -14.04
C THR A 302 12.43 17.78 -13.68
N GLU A 303 12.64 18.66 -14.66
CA GLU A 303 12.53 20.12 -14.45
C GLU A 303 11.11 20.55 -14.04
N GLU A 304 10.09 19.73 -14.33
CA GLU A 304 8.68 19.99 -14.01
C GLU A 304 8.27 19.37 -12.66
N GLY A 305 9.17 18.65 -11.98
CA GLY A 305 8.91 17.98 -10.71
C GLY A 305 8.98 16.45 -10.83
N ILE A 306 8.21 15.73 -10.01
CA ILE A 306 8.18 14.27 -10.05
C ILE A 306 7.21 13.83 -11.15
N ALA A 307 7.72 13.18 -12.20
CA ALA A 307 6.98 12.85 -13.41
C ALA A 307 5.72 12.00 -13.14
N GLU A 308 5.80 11.05 -12.21
CA GLU A 308 4.69 10.18 -11.83
C GLU A 308 3.51 10.95 -11.22
N PHE A 309 3.78 12.07 -10.53
CA PHE A 309 2.73 12.94 -9.99
C PHE A 309 2.25 13.97 -11.01
N ALA A 310 3.13 14.47 -11.87
CA ALA A 310 2.75 15.39 -12.96
C ALA A 310 1.75 14.75 -13.95
N ALA A 311 1.86 13.43 -14.17
CA ALA A 311 0.90 12.68 -14.99
C ALA A 311 -0.54 12.70 -14.43
N LEU A 312 -0.72 12.87 -13.11
CA LEU A 312 -2.03 12.98 -12.48
C LEU A 312 -2.66 14.37 -12.70
N ASP A 313 -1.85 15.42 -12.70
CA ASP A 313 -2.31 16.82 -12.81
C ASP A 313 -2.59 17.21 -14.28
N ALA A 314 -1.79 16.73 -15.23
CA ALA A 314 -1.98 16.99 -16.66
C ALA A 314 -3.34 16.51 -17.20
N GLN A 315 -3.99 15.55 -16.54
CA GLN A 315 -5.29 15.02 -16.93
C GLN A 315 -6.48 15.78 -16.35
N ALA A 316 -6.27 16.66 -15.38
CA ALA A 316 -7.32 17.56 -14.87
C ALA A 316 -7.61 18.72 -15.84
N VAL A 317 -6.71 18.99 -16.80
CA VAL A 317 -6.73 20.21 -17.62
C VAL A 317 -7.28 19.99 -19.05
N ASP A 318 -7.42 18.75 -19.53
CA ASP A 318 -7.81 18.46 -20.93
C ASP A 318 -9.32 18.16 -21.13
N ALA A 319 -10.17 18.52 -20.15
CA ALA A 319 -11.61 18.58 -20.39
C ALA A 319 -11.92 19.76 -21.32
N PRO A 320 -12.52 19.55 -22.52
CA PRO A 320 -12.80 20.63 -23.44
C PRO A 320 -13.82 21.59 -22.82
N ALA A 321 -13.39 22.81 -22.53
CA ALA A 321 -14.27 23.88 -22.06
C ALA A 321 -15.36 24.16 -23.12
N PRO A 322 -16.66 24.06 -22.78
CA PRO A 322 -17.70 24.64 -23.61
C PRO A 322 -17.63 26.16 -23.48
N ASP A 323 -17.55 26.88 -24.59
CA ASP A 323 -17.80 28.33 -24.69
C ASP A 323 -19.24 28.62 -24.21
N ALA A 324 -19.42 28.77 -22.92
CA ALA A 324 -20.58 29.36 -22.28
C ALA A 324 -20.08 30.31 -21.19
N GLU A 325 -20.59 31.53 -21.17
CA GLU A 325 -20.33 32.49 -20.09
C GLU A 325 -20.71 31.84 -18.75
N VAL A 326 -19.72 31.51 -17.92
CA VAL A 326 -19.92 30.85 -16.62
C VAL A 326 -20.00 31.92 -15.53
N GLU A 327 -21.20 32.16 -15.00
CA GLU A 327 -21.38 32.58 -13.61
C GLU A 327 -20.96 31.40 -12.71
N ASP A 328 -20.04 31.63 -11.77
CA ASP A 328 -19.52 30.69 -10.76
C ASP A 328 -19.26 29.26 -11.27
N ALA A 329 -18.14 29.09 -11.98
CA ALA A 329 -17.51 27.78 -12.11
C ALA A 329 -16.99 27.39 -10.71
N GLN A 330 -17.71 26.52 -10.02
CA GLN A 330 -17.14 25.80 -8.90
C GLN A 330 -15.95 25.00 -9.43
N VAL A 331 -14.77 25.34 -8.91
CA VAL A 331 -13.58 24.49 -8.97
C VAL A 331 -14.00 23.08 -8.57
N ILE A 332 -13.52 22.09 -9.32
CA ILE A 332 -13.77 20.65 -9.12
C ILE A 332 -13.75 20.33 -7.61
N GLY A 333 -14.92 20.00 -7.05
CA GLY A 333 -15.09 19.72 -5.63
C GLY A 333 -14.64 18.31 -5.28
N ASP A 334 -13.61 18.24 -4.42
CA ASP A 334 -13.20 17.21 -3.47
C ASP A 334 -13.45 15.73 -3.82
N GLY A 335 -12.35 14.98 -3.92
CA GLY A 335 -12.39 13.53 -3.67
C GLY A 335 -12.97 13.22 -2.29
N PRO A 336 -13.41 11.97 -2.03
CA PRO A 336 -14.07 11.64 -0.78
C PRO A 336 -13.18 11.99 0.41
N ALA A 337 -13.75 12.72 1.39
CA ALA A 337 -13.03 13.12 2.58
C ALA A 337 -12.51 11.87 3.32
N PHE A 338 -11.28 11.94 3.84
CA PHE A 338 -10.62 10.83 4.50
C PHE A 338 -9.82 11.25 5.72
N LYS A 339 -9.69 10.35 6.70
CA LYS A 339 -8.80 10.51 7.86
C LYS A 339 -8.21 9.19 8.30
N PHE A 340 -7.00 9.22 8.86
CA PHE A 340 -6.37 8.05 9.46
C PHE A 340 -5.56 8.40 10.72
N SER A 341 -5.54 7.48 11.68
CA SER A 341 -4.92 7.72 13.00
C SER A 341 -3.41 7.78 12.91
N SER A 342 -2.81 6.81 12.21
CA SER A 342 -1.39 6.80 11.89
C SER A 342 -1.12 6.03 10.60
N LEU A 343 0.00 6.32 9.95
CA LEU A 343 0.57 5.55 8.85
C LEU A 343 1.99 5.16 9.23
N MET A 344 2.31 3.88 9.14
CA MET A 344 3.62 3.33 9.49
C MET A 344 4.10 2.27 8.49
N LEU A 345 5.41 2.12 8.39
CA LEU A 345 6.03 0.98 7.71
C LEU A 345 6.15 -0.23 8.65
N ALA A 346 5.67 -1.38 8.20
CA ALA A 346 5.82 -2.65 8.90
C ALA A 346 7.20 -3.31 8.64
N ASP A 347 7.82 -3.00 7.49
CA ASP A 347 9.16 -3.41 7.10
C ASP A 347 9.88 -2.29 6.32
N GLU A 348 11.12 -2.54 5.88
CA GLU A 348 11.87 -1.54 5.12
C GLU A 348 11.28 -1.37 3.71
N ALA A 349 11.12 -0.11 3.27
CA ALA A 349 10.70 0.20 1.91
C ALA A 349 11.91 0.58 1.04
N THR A 350 11.86 0.28 -0.25
CA THR A 350 12.92 0.67 -1.19
C THR A 350 12.43 1.74 -2.15
N VAL A 351 13.13 2.86 -2.23
CA VAL A 351 12.80 3.96 -3.12
C VAL A 351 13.97 4.20 -4.06
N LYS A 352 13.72 4.12 -5.36
CA LYS A 352 14.67 4.51 -6.40
C LYS A 352 14.29 5.88 -6.92
N ILE A 353 15.21 6.83 -6.85
CA ILE A 353 15.03 8.16 -7.41
C ILE A 353 15.98 8.32 -8.58
N THR A 354 15.45 8.60 -9.77
CA THR A 354 16.22 8.95 -10.96
C THR A 354 16.07 10.43 -11.24
N ASP A 355 17.10 11.21 -10.95
CA ASP A 355 17.16 12.64 -11.22
C ASP A 355 17.63 12.89 -12.66
N GLN A 356 16.73 13.42 -13.48
CA GLN A 356 16.94 13.78 -14.88
C GLN A 356 17.18 15.29 -15.08
N THR A 357 17.26 16.08 -14.01
CA THR A 357 17.56 17.53 -14.07
C THR A 357 19.04 17.82 -14.35
N LEU A 358 19.88 16.78 -14.32
CA LEU A 358 21.31 16.84 -14.61
C LEU A 358 21.59 16.37 -16.05
N ALA A 359 22.68 16.86 -16.64
CA ALA A 359 23.08 16.48 -18.00
C ALA A 359 23.31 14.97 -18.17
N GLN A 360 23.71 14.28 -17.09
CA GLN A 360 23.70 12.83 -16.98
C GLN A 360 22.76 12.44 -15.84
N PRO A 361 21.71 11.64 -16.09
CA PRO A 361 20.78 11.25 -15.05
C PRO A 361 21.48 10.52 -13.90
N GLN A 362 21.09 10.84 -12.67
CA GLN A 362 21.64 10.23 -11.45
C GLN A 362 20.59 9.35 -10.79
N THR A 363 20.98 8.15 -10.39
CA THR A 363 20.09 7.22 -9.68
C THR A 363 20.54 7.03 -8.25
N PHE A 364 19.60 7.19 -7.32
CA PHE A 364 19.79 6.94 -5.89
C PHE A 364 18.88 5.79 -5.47
N ASP A 365 19.48 4.74 -4.90
CA ASP A 365 18.75 3.65 -4.26
C ASP A 365 18.69 3.91 -2.75
N LEU A 366 17.50 4.23 -2.25
CA LEU A 366 17.23 4.55 -0.85
C LEU A 366 16.50 3.39 -0.18
N VAL A 367 16.84 3.15 1.08
CA VAL A 367 16.09 2.24 1.97
C VAL A 367 15.43 3.08 3.05
N VAL A 368 14.10 3.17 3.02
CA VAL A 368 13.32 3.83 4.07
C VAL A 368 13.15 2.84 5.21
N ASN A 369 13.90 3.05 6.29
CA ASN A 369 13.90 2.19 7.47
C ASN A 369 12.72 2.51 8.41
N THR A 370 12.23 3.74 8.39
CA THR A 370 11.10 4.18 9.22
C THR A 370 10.38 5.30 8.50
N LEU A 371 9.07 5.20 8.45
CA LEU A 371 8.15 6.27 8.06
C LEU A 371 6.98 6.16 9.02
N GLU A 372 6.72 7.23 9.75
CA GLU A 372 5.55 7.38 10.61
C GLU A 372 4.91 8.74 10.30
N ALA A 373 3.59 8.76 10.13
CA ALA A 373 2.78 9.98 10.04
C ALA A 373 1.55 9.81 10.93
N GLN A 374 1.18 10.83 11.70
CA GLN A 374 0.05 10.75 12.65
C GLN A 374 -1.02 11.80 12.38
N ALA A 375 -2.28 11.44 12.64
CA ALA A 375 -3.42 12.35 12.62
C ALA A 375 -3.62 13.09 11.28
N VAL A 376 -3.61 12.36 10.16
CA VAL A 376 -3.93 12.93 8.85
C VAL A 376 -5.44 13.00 8.69
N ASP A 377 -5.96 14.19 8.40
CA ASP A 377 -7.39 14.45 8.25
C ASP A 377 -7.63 15.46 7.11
N SER A 378 -8.25 15.01 6.03
CA SER A 378 -8.56 15.87 4.87
C SER A 378 -9.68 16.85 5.15
N THR A 379 -10.48 16.65 6.21
CA THR A 379 -11.53 17.60 6.63
C THR A 379 -10.96 18.77 7.47
N ALA A 380 -9.71 18.63 7.92
CA ALA A 380 -9.01 19.64 8.69
C ALA A 380 -7.58 19.86 8.13
N PRO A 381 -7.46 20.34 6.87
CA PRO A 381 -6.20 20.40 6.12
C PRO A 381 -5.09 21.24 6.79
N ASP A 382 -5.48 22.19 7.64
CA ASP A 382 -4.57 23.03 8.42
C ASP A 382 -3.99 22.35 9.68
N THR A 383 -4.41 21.12 9.98
CA THR A 383 -3.96 20.38 11.16
C THR A 383 -2.53 19.85 10.96
N PRO A 384 -1.60 20.10 11.89
CA PRO A 384 -0.25 19.52 11.82
C PRO A 384 -0.27 17.98 11.92
N THR A 385 0.43 17.34 11.00
CA THR A 385 0.73 15.91 10.98
C THR A 385 2.15 15.71 11.52
N ASP A 386 2.28 15.03 12.66
CA ASP A 386 3.60 14.63 13.17
C ASP A 386 4.20 13.57 12.26
N VAL A 387 5.47 13.74 11.88
CA VAL A 387 6.20 12.85 10.98
C VAL A 387 7.55 12.44 11.54
N VAL A 388 7.91 11.17 11.31
CA VAL A 388 9.25 10.62 11.56
C VAL A 388 9.68 9.84 10.33
N LEU A 389 10.86 10.15 9.82
CA LEU A 389 11.43 9.53 8.62
C LEU A 389 12.88 9.16 8.89
N ALA A 390 13.25 7.91 8.64
CA ALA A 390 14.62 7.43 8.65
C ALA A 390 14.92 6.72 7.34
N VAL A 391 15.98 7.16 6.65
CA VAL A 391 16.37 6.66 5.33
C VAL A 391 17.86 6.37 5.32
N SER A 392 18.25 5.26 4.69
CA SER A 392 19.62 4.89 4.42
C SER A 392 19.92 5.01 2.92
N LEU A 393 21.10 5.54 2.59
CA LEU A 393 21.62 5.64 1.23
C LEU A 393 22.98 4.92 1.16
N GLY A 394 23.02 3.78 0.46
CA GLY A 394 24.16 2.86 0.53
C GLY A 394 24.43 2.38 1.97
N ASP A 395 25.67 1.95 2.24
CA ASP A 395 26.01 1.26 3.50
C ASP A 395 26.25 2.18 4.70
N GLN A 396 26.52 3.47 4.47
CA GLN A 396 27.06 4.37 5.50
C GLN A 396 26.22 5.64 5.71
N THR A 397 25.52 6.13 4.67
CA THR A 397 24.79 7.39 4.76
C THR A 397 23.43 7.16 5.41
N LYS A 398 23.12 7.93 6.45
CA LYS A 398 21.82 7.89 7.14
C LYS A 398 21.21 9.27 7.22
N LEU A 399 19.96 9.40 6.77
CA LEU A 399 19.12 10.58 6.92
C LEU A 399 18.05 10.29 7.98
N THR A 400 17.85 11.24 8.88
CA THR A 400 16.75 11.21 9.86
C THR A 400 16.06 12.57 9.84
N VAL A 401 14.73 12.57 9.85
CA VAL A 401 13.88 13.76 9.89
C VAL A 401 12.76 13.50 10.89
N ALA A 402 12.43 14.47 11.72
CA ALA A 402 11.30 14.42 12.64
C ALA A 402 10.73 15.82 12.86
N GLY A 403 9.43 15.91 13.11
CA GLY A 403 8.75 17.18 13.36
C GLY A 403 7.30 17.10 12.92
N TRP A 404 6.72 18.22 12.47
CA TRP A 404 5.37 18.24 11.92
C TRP A 404 5.33 18.94 10.55
N ILE A 405 4.37 18.54 9.74
CA ILE A 405 4.06 19.13 8.43
C ILE A 405 2.54 19.34 8.30
N LYS A 406 2.09 20.25 7.44
CA LYS A 406 0.68 20.33 6.99
C LYS A 406 0.59 19.89 5.53
N PRO A 407 0.43 18.59 5.26
CA PRO A 407 0.56 18.06 3.90
C PRO A 407 -0.66 18.34 3.02
N LEU A 408 -1.80 18.70 3.62
CA LEU A 408 -3.08 18.91 2.93
C LEU A 408 -3.51 20.38 2.89
N ALA A 409 -2.69 21.31 3.39
CA ALA A 409 -3.02 22.73 3.43
C ALA A 409 -2.94 23.39 2.05
N ASP A 410 -3.90 24.27 1.73
CA ASP A 410 -4.02 24.92 0.42
C ASP A 410 -2.92 25.96 0.13
N GLU A 411 -2.40 26.65 1.17
CA GLU A 411 -1.47 27.79 1.03
C GLU A 411 0.03 27.39 1.03
N GLY A 412 0.32 26.12 0.73
CA GLY A 412 1.68 25.56 0.70
C GLY A 412 2.11 24.88 2.02
N PRO A 413 3.19 24.08 2.01
CA PRO A 413 3.51 23.22 3.13
C PRO A 413 4.14 24.02 4.28
N ASP A 414 3.33 24.35 5.28
CA ASP A 414 3.84 24.74 6.61
C ASP A 414 4.48 23.53 7.28
N PHE A 415 5.62 23.74 7.94
CA PHE A 415 6.29 22.69 8.69
C PHE A 415 7.22 23.23 9.78
N ASP A 416 7.58 22.37 10.73
CA ASP A 416 8.73 22.52 11.63
C ASP A 416 9.42 21.17 11.68
N LEU A 417 10.60 21.09 11.06
CA LEU A 417 11.34 19.86 10.87
C LEU A 417 12.76 20.02 11.40
N GLN A 418 13.22 18.98 12.07
CA GLN A 418 14.61 18.81 12.46
C GLN A 418 15.14 17.49 11.94
N GLY A 419 16.42 17.46 11.62
CA GLY A 419 17.00 16.26 11.08
C GLY A 419 18.52 16.27 11.01
N ALA A 420 19.04 15.16 10.54
CA ALA A 420 20.47 14.97 10.35
C ALA A 420 20.75 14.03 9.18
N ILE A 421 21.76 14.37 8.39
CA ILE A 421 22.44 13.47 7.47
C ILE A 421 23.77 13.11 8.12
N LYS A 422 24.04 11.83 8.28
CA LYS A 422 25.32 11.33 8.79
C LYS A 422 26.05 10.57 7.71
N SER A 423 27.33 10.88 7.59
CA SER A 423 28.30 10.16 6.77
C SER A 423 27.99 10.12 5.29
N LEU A 424 27.42 11.20 4.73
CA LEU A 424 27.25 11.34 3.29
C LEU A 424 28.61 11.38 2.59
N ALA A 425 28.86 10.44 1.69
CA ALA A 425 30.05 10.44 0.87
C ALA A 425 29.94 11.55 -0.18
N LEU A 426 30.81 12.56 -0.12
CA LEU A 426 30.78 13.70 -1.04
C LEU A 426 30.82 13.33 -2.53
N PRO A 427 31.51 12.25 -2.97
CA PRO A 427 31.45 11.82 -4.37
C PRO A 427 30.04 11.52 -4.88
N GLN A 428 29.09 11.13 -4.01
CA GLN A 428 27.69 10.86 -4.40
C GLN A 428 26.94 12.12 -4.83
N ILE A 429 27.39 13.31 -4.41
CA ILE A 429 26.77 14.60 -4.77
C ILE A 429 27.68 15.45 -5.66
N SER A 430 28.75 14.86 -6.20
CA SER A 430 29.76 15.55 -7.02
C SER A 430 29.16 16.21 -8.26
N ASP A 431 28.16 15.60 -8.89
CA ASP A 431 27.55 16.14 -10.12
C ASP A 431 26.66 17.37 -9.84
N TYR A 432 26.08 17.47 -8.65
CA TYR A 432 25.41 18.69 -8.20
C TYR A 432 26.43 19.81 -7.94
N ALA A 433 27.56 19.50 -7.30
CA ALA A 433 28.64 20.47 -7.12
C ALA A 433 29.24 20.94 -8.46
N ALA A 434 29.35 20.03 -9.44
CA ALA A 434 29.80 20.37 -10.79
C ALA A 434 28.85 21.35 -11.47
N LYS A 435 27.53 21.12 -11.38
CA LYS A 435 26.49 22.00 -11.95
C LYS A 435 26.45 23.37 -11.27
N SER A 436 26.55 23.44 -9.93
CA SER A 436 26.32 24.67 -9.18
C SER A 436 27.58 25.53 -8.97
N VAL A 437 28.74 24.91 -8.73
CA VAL A 437 29.97 25.62 -8.34
C VAL A 437 31.19 25.21 -9.18
N GLY A 438 31.02 24.33 -10.17
CA GLY A 438 32.07 24.00 -11.14
C GLY A 438 33.19 23.11 -10.59
N VAL A 439 32.92 22.27 -9.58
CA VAL A 439 33.91 21.32 -9.03
C VAL A 439 33.38 19.91 -8.93
N HIS A 440 34.26 18.94 -9.15
CA HIS A 440 34.03 17.55 -8.77
C HIS A 440 34.56 17.29 -7.36
N LEU A 441 33.74 16.65 -6.54
CA LEU A 441 34.10 16.21 -5.20
C LEU A 441 34.68 14.79 -5.31
N ARG A 442 36.01 14.67 -5.26
CA ARG A 442 36.73 13.40 -5.43
C ARG A 442 36.73 12.55 -4.17
N ALA A 443 36.76 13.19 -3.00
CA ALA A 443 36.72 12.52 -1.72
C ALA A 443 36.10 13.41 -0.63
N GLY A 444 35.81 12.78 0.50
CA GLY A 444 35.38 13.44 1.72
C GLY A 444 34.00 12.98 2.19
N ARG A 445 33.66 13.43 3.40
CA ARG A 445 32.43 13.06 4.10
C ARG A 445 31.73 14.29 4.65
N LEU A 446 30.41 14.30 4.59
CA LEU A 446 29.54 15.32 5.17
C LEU A 446 28.66 14.72 6.27
N ASP A 447 28.72 15.33 7.45
CA ASP A 447 27.64 15.28 8.44
C ASP A 447 26.91 16.62 8.42
N LEU A 448 25.58 16.60 8.35
CA LEU A 448 24.71 17.77 8.33
C LEU A 448 23.67 17.60 9.44
N THR A 449 23.43 18.64 10.23
CA THR A 449 22.21 18.74 11.04
C THR A 449 21.43 19.96 10.63
N PHE A 450 20.10 19.88 10.62
CA PHE A 450 19.24 20.99 10.29
C PHE A 450 18.08 21.10 11.27
N ASN A 451 17.60 22.32 11.45
CA ASN A 451 16.35 22.66 12.10
C ASN A 451 15.73 23.79 11.28
N GLY A 452 14.54 23.59 10.75
CA GLY A 452 13.90 24.56 9.86
C GLY A 452 12.40 24.54 9.97
N GLN A 453 11.83 25.72 9.87
CA GLN A 453 10.39 25.95 9.88
C GLN A 453 9.97 26.71 8.63
N ALA A 454 8.81 26.37 8.09
CA ALA A 454 8.14 27.13 7.06
C ALA A 454 6.77 27.61 7.55
N THR A 455 6.46 28.87 7.28
CA THR A 455 5.15 29.47 7.59
C THR A 455 4.71 30.33 6.41
N GLN A 456 3.55 30.02 5.82
CA GLN A 456 3.00 30.70 4.64
C GLN A 456 4.03 30.77 3.49
N GLY A 457 4.69 29.64 3.22
CA GLY A 457 5.72 29.53 2.19
C GLY A 457 7.04 30.24 2.49
N GLN A 458 7.22 30.83 3.69
CA GLN A 458 8.48 31.45 4.12
C GLN A 458 9.27 30.51 5.01
N LEU A 459 10.46 30.13 4.56
CA LEU A 459 11.44 29.29 5.24
C LEU A 459 12.32 30.12 6.19
N ASP A 460 12.56 29.61 7.39
CA ASP A 460 13.66 29.96 8.29
C ASP A 460 14.29 28.66 8.79
N ALA A 461 15.53 28.40 8.37
CA ALA A 461 16.25 27.19 8.71
C ALA A 461 17.69 27.47 9.11
N ARG A 462 18.21 26.64 10.01
CA ARG A 462 19.60 26.63 10.44
C ARG A 462 20.21 25.29 10.12
N THR A 463 21.38 25.32 9.51
CA THR A 463 22.11 24.11 9.14
C THR A 463 23.53 24.14 9.70
N ASP A 464 23.97 23.04 10.30
CA ASP A 464 25.34 22.84 10.76
C ASP A 464 25.99 21.75 9.92
N TRP A 465 27.06 22.10 9.22
CA TRP A 465 27.79 21.26 8.30
C TRP A 465 29.13 20.91 8.91
N LEU A 466 29.48 19.63 8.92
CA LEU A 466 30.82 19.12 9.22
C LEU A 466 31.31 18.35 8.00
N ILE A 467 32.25 18.95 7.27
CA ILE A 467 32.90 18.33 6.13
C ILE A 467 34.30 17.87 6.55
N GLN A 468 34.66 16.65 6.21
CA GLN A 468 35.93 16.05 6.61
C GLN A 468 36.65 15.49 5.40
N HIS A 469 37.97 15.75 5.33
CA HIS A 469 38.86 15.17 4.31
C HIS A 469 38.36 15.39 2.87
N ILE A 470 37.89 16.60 2.57
CA ILE A 470 37.43 16.98 1.23
C ILE A 470 38.59 17.05 0.25
N GLU A 471 38.43 16.40 -0.90
CA GLU A 471 39.29 16.56 -2.07
C GLU A 471 38.44 16.99 -3.25
N LEU A 472 38.87 18.02 -3.97
CA LEU A 472 38.12 18.60 -5.09
C LEU A 472 38.99 18.73 -6.34
N GLU A 473 38.32 18.76 -7.49
CA GLU A 473 38.91 18.98 -8.81
C GLU A 473 38.10 20.06 -9.54
N GLU A 474 38.76 21.13 -9.96
CA GLU A 474 38.13 22.24 -10.69
C GLU A 474 37.80 21.80 -12.14
N LEU A 475 36.65 22.24 -12.65
CA LEU A 475 36.28 22.04 -14.05
C LEU A 475 36.86 23.15 -14.94
N ASP A 476 37.63 22.75 -15.97
CA ASP A 476 38.29 23.68 -16.89
C ASP A 476 37.30 24.56 -17.69
N ASP A 477 36.11 24.05 -17.96
CA ASP A 477 35.10 24.63 -18.87
C ASP A 477 33.94 25.34 -18.15
N PHE A 478 33.99 25.50 -16.82
CA PHE A 478 32.92 26.18 -16.08
C PHE A 478 33.04 27.71 -16.25
N ASP A 479 31.99 28.35 -16.79
CA ASP A 479 31.96 29.80 -17.00
C ASP A 479 32.13 30.52 -15.65
N ARG A 480 33.30 31.17 -15.49
CA ARG A 480 33.74 31.88 -14.28
C ARG A 480 32.89 33.10 -13.89
N ALA A 481 31.70 33.25 -14.46
CA ALA A 481 30.82 34.40 -14.29
C ALA A 481 30.23 34.51 -12.87
N ASN A 482 30.21 33.41 -12.10
CA ASN A 482 29.68 33.36 -10.73
C ASN A 482 30.75 33.42 -9.62
N GLN A 483 32.00 33.81 -9.94
CA GLN A 483 32.98 34.00 -8.88
C GLN A 483 32.50 35.07 -7.90
N ILE A 484 32.67 34.77 -6.60
CA ILE A 484 32.70 35.77 -5.53
C ILE A 484 33.60 36.91 -6.02
N GLU A 485 33.00 38.02 -6.46
CA GLU A 485 33.67 39.14 -7.18
C GLU A 485 34.83 39.77 -6.38
N THR A 486 35.05 39.35 -5.14
CA THR A 486 35.90 40.01 -4.18
C THR A 486 37.34 39.46 -4.07
N ALA A 487 37.70 38.31 -4.68
CA ALA A 487 39.04 37.73 -4.41
C ALA A 487 39.80 37.00 -5.54
N ASN A 488 39.20 36.62 -6.68
CA ASN A 488 39.90 35.92 -7.79
C ASN A 488 40.76 34.73 -7.32
N LEU A 489 40.32 34.02 -6.27
CA LEU A 489 41.05 32.94 -5.60
C LEU A 489 40.54 31.59 -6.14
N PRO A 490 41.41 30.65 -6.55
CA PRO A 490 40.99 29.30 -6.93
C PRO A 490 40.18 28.64 -5.79
N ILE A 491 39.14 27.89 -6.13
CA ILE A 491 38.19 27.36 -5.13
C ILE A 491 38.89 26.38 -4.19
N GLU A 492 39.88 25.63 -4.70
CA GLU A 492 40.73 24.77 -3.88
C GLU A 492 41.43 25.56 -2.77
N LYS A 493 41.91 26.77 -3.08
CA LYS A 493 42.54 27.64 -2.08
C LYS A 493 41.53 28.21 -1.10
N ALA A 494 40.33 28.56 -1.55
CA ALA A 494 39.25 29.02 -0.66
C ALA A 494 38.85 27.93 0.35
N VAL A 495 38.69 26.69 -0.11
CA VAL A 495 38.36 25.54 0.74
C VAL A 495 39.47 25.26 1.76
N ASN A 496 40.75 25.35 1.36
CA ASN A 496 41.88 25.21 2.28
C ASN A 496 41.89 26.25 3.41
N LEU A 497 41.34 27.46 3.18
CA LEU A 497 41.20 28.47 4.25
C LEU A 497 40.08 28.11 5.24
N LEU A 498 39.09 27.33 4.82
CA LEU A 498 37.98 26.90 5.68
C LEU A 498 38.33 25.70 6.55
N GLN A 499 39.36 24.93 6.15
CA GLN A 499 39.83 23.76 6.88
C GLN A 499 40.56 24.17 8.18
N ASP A 500 40.28 23.42 9.25
CA ASP A 500 41.07 23.46 10.47
C ASP A 500 42.36 22.64 10.33
N LYS A 501 43.16 22.60 11.40
CA LYS A 501 44.44 21.86 11.45
C LYS A 501 44.29 20.35 11.25
N ASP A 502 43.10 19.80 11.42
CA ASP A 502 42.78 18.38 11.32
C ASP A 502 42.08 18.07 9.98
N GLY A 503 41.95 19.06 9.09
CA GLY A 503 41.32 18.92 7.77
C GLY A 503 39.79 18.94 7.79
N ASN A 504 39.17 19.41 8.89
CA ASN A 504 37.73 19.53 9.00
C ASN A 504 37.25 20.95 8.66
N ILE A 505 36.07 21.05 8.07
CA ILE A 505 35.37 22.31 7.83
C ILE A 505 34.06 22.24 8.61
N THR A 506 33.78 23.26 9.43
CA THR A 506 32.51 23.35 10.18
C THR A 506 31.82 24.64 9.82
N LEU A 507 30.64 24.58 9.22
CA LEU A 507 29.89 25.76 8.77
C LEU A 507 28.54 25.78 9.45
N ASN A 508 28.08 26.96 9.83
CA ASN A 508 26.69 27.18 10.25
C ASN A 508 26.06 28.09 9.21
N ILE A 509 25.13 27.59 8.40
CA ILE A 509 24.56 28.36 7.29
C ILE A 509 23.06 28.55 7.58
N PRO A 510 22.65 29.77 7.96
CA PRO A 510 21.24 30.14 7.98
C PRO A 510 20.68 30.18 6.56
N ILE A 511 19.44 29.72 6.41
CA ILE A 511 18.67 29.70 5.16
C ILE A 511 17.35 30.39 5.47
N SER A 512 16.98 31.38 4.66
CA SER A 512 15.73 32.13 4.84
C SER A 512 15.16 32.58 3.50
N GLY A 513 13.85 32.79 3.40
CA GLY A 513 13.22 33.31 2.18
C GLY A 513 12.03 32.46 1.77
N ALA A 514 11.61 32.55 0.51
CA ALA A 514 10.52 31.72 0.01
C ALA A 514 10.99 30.26 -0.18
N LEU A 515 10.09 29.28 -0.04
CA LEU A 515 10.42 27.86 -0.22
C LEU A 515 10.91 27.52 -1.64
N ASP A 516 10.44 28.25 -2.65
CA ASP A 516 10.83 28.12 -4.05
C ASP A 516 12.11 28.91 -4.42
N ASP A 517 12.47 29.92 -3.61
CA ASP A 517 13.71 30.72 -3.77
C ASP A 517 14.37 31.03 -2.41
N PRO A 518 15.03 30.03 -1.77
CA PRO A 518 15.67 30.22 -0.48
C PRO A 518 16.99 30.99 -0.60
N ALA A 519 17.20 31.97 0.28
CA ALA A 519 18.45 32.72 0.39
C ALA A 519 19.38 32.13 1.47
N PHE A 520 20.66 31.95 1.13
CA PHE A 520 21.68 31.39 2.01
C PHE A 520 22.58 32.49 2.59
N ASP A 521 22.71 32.56 3.91
CA ASP A 521 23.64 33.49 4.57
C ASP A 521 25.04 32.86 4.73
N LEU A 522 25.97 33.33 3.91
CA LEU A 522 27.36 32.87 3.89
C LEU A 522 28.31 33.70 4.79
N SER A 523 27.79 34.61 5.62
CA SER A 523 28.60 35.49 6.47
C SER A 523 29.46 34.71 7.49
N SER A 524 28.93 33.61 8.02
CA SER A 524 29.64 32.68 8.91
C SER A 524 30.80 31.98 8.20
N VAL A 525 30.62 31.60 6.93
CA VAL A 525 31.64 30.97 6.08
C VAL A 525 32.79 31.94 5.85
N ILE A 526 32.47 33.19 5.50
CA ILE A 526 33.45 34.26 5.25
C ILE A 526 34.26 34.56 6.52
N SER A 527 33.59 34.74 7.67
CA SER A 527 34.27 35.04 8.93
C SER A 527 35.17 33.90 9.42
N LYS A 528 34.77 32.64 9.20
CA LYS A 528 35.59 31.46 9.49
C LYS A 528 36.85 31.41 8.62
N ALA A 529 36.74 31.64 7.32
CA ALA A 529 37.89 31.69 6.42
C ALA A 529 38.92 32.73 6.88
N ILE A 530 38.47 33.92 7.30
CA ILE A 530 39.34 34.99 7.83
C ILE A 530 40.03 34.53 9.12
N GLY A 531 39.29 33.94 10.07
CA GLY A 531 39.83 33.47 11.34
C GLY A 531 40.94 32.43 11.17
N ASN A 532 40.68 31.41 10.33
CA ASN A 532 41.65 30.37 10.01
C ASN A 532 42.88 30.93 9.29
N ALA A 533 42.71 31.87 8.36
CA ALA A 533 43.82 32.53 7.67
C ALA A 533 44.73 33.27 8.66
N VAL A 534 44.16 34.00 9.62
CA VAL A 534 44.92 34.69 10.68
C VAL A 534 45.62 33.71 11.60
N GLN A 535 44.94 32.65 12.03
CA GLN A 535 45.53 31.63 12.89
C GLN A 535 46.68 30.90 12.19
N GLY A 536 46.52 30.53 10.92
CA GLY A 536 47.57 29.96 10.08
C GLY A 536 48.78 30.89 9.96
N ALA A 537 48.55 32.18 9.70
CA ALA A 537 49.60 33.18 9.60
C ALA A 537 50.35 33.41 10.93
N VAL A 538 49.62 33.47 12.06
CA VAL A 538 50.21 33.63 13.40
C VAL A 538 51.00 32.38 13.79
N VAL A 539 50.47 31.17 13.56
CA VAL A 539 51.20 29.91 13.81
C VAL A 539 52.44 29.81 12.94
N ALA A 540 52.36 30.17 11.65
CA ALA A 540 53.51 30.20 10.76
C ALA A 540 54.57 31.23 11.22
N THR A 541 54.14 32.41 11.64
CA THR A 541 55.05 33.47 12.14
C THR A 541 55.67 33.08 13.48
N LEU A 542 54.92 32.45 14.38
CA LEU A 542 55.42 31.95 15.66
C LEU A 542 56.39 30.76 15.47
N LYS A 543 56.18 29.90 14.46
CA LYS A 543 57.15 28.84 14.07
C LYS A 543 58.50 29.43 13.65
N VAL A 544 58.52 30.61 13.03
CA VAL A 544 59.76 31.33 12.68
C VAL A 544 60.45 31.93 13.92
N LEU A 545 59.69 32.26 14.97
CA LEU A 545 60.21 32.90 16.19
C LEU A 545 60.66 31.90 17.27
N PHE A 546 60.33 30.61 17.15
CA PHE A 546 60.73 29.56 18.09
C PHE A 546 61.32 28.31 17.37
N PRO A 547 62.57 28.34 16.91
CA PRO A 547 63.21 27.23 16.19
C PRO A 547 63.65 26.03 17.07
N PHE A 548 63.07 25.83 18.26
CA PHE A 548 63.49 24.78 19.19
C PHE A 548 62.58 23.54 19.20
N ALA A 549 62.44 22.90 18.05
CA ALA A 549 62.01 21.51 17.95
C ALA A 549 62.83 20.79 16.88
N LEU A 550 64.15 20.75 17.11
CA LEU A 550 65.07 19.87 16.40
C LEU A 550 64.84 18.42 16.87
N LEU A 551 63.88 17.75 16.24
CA LEU A 551 63.96 16.33 15.90
C LEU A 551 63.41 16.19 14.48
N ALA A 552 64.27 16.48 13.52
CA ALA A 552 64.13 16.04 12.15
C ALA A 552 64.52 14.56 12.10
N ASP A 553 63.53 13.69 12.00
CA ASP A 553 63.48 12.68 10.94
C ASP A 553 62.04 12.21 10.84
N ILE A 554 61.50 12.22 9.61
CA ILE A 554 60.11 11.91 9.22
C ILE A 554 59.14 13.09 9.38
N ALA A 555 59.28 14.09 8.51
CA ALA A 555 58.15 14.94 8.11
C ALA A 555 58.42 15.46 6.69
N ASP A 556 57.88 14.77 5.68
CA ASP A 556 57.61 15.40 4.40
C ASP A 556 56.56 16.50 4.63
N ASP A 557 56.60 17.57 3.82
CA ASP A 557 55.86 18.85 3.95
C ASP A 557 54.31 18.74 3.99
N LYS A 558 53.74 17.55 4.13
CA LYS A 558 52.30 17.26 4.19
C LYS A 558 51.81 16.61 5.49
N GLY A 559 52.67 16.33 6.48
CA GLY A 559 52.23 15.97 7.85
C GLY A 559 51.28 14.75 8.00
N GLY A 560 51.14 13.92 6.96
CA GLY A 560 50.21 12.78 6.93
C GLY A 560 50.90 11.44 7.13
N LEU A 561 50.19 10.49 7.73
CA LEU A 561 50.57 9.09 7.80
C LEU A 561 50.34 8.46 6.42
N THR A 562 51.39 8.10 5.69
CA THR A 562 51.27 7.44 4.37
C THR A 562 51.10 5.94 4.53
N LEU A 563 49.89 5.45 4.23
CA LEU A 563 49.61 4.02 4.13
C LEU A 563 49.75 3.56 2.67
N GLU A 564 50.35 2.38 2.47
CA GLU A 564 50.35 1.71 1.18
C GLU A 564 48.92 1.23 0.83
N PRO A 565 48.51 1.33 -0.46
CA PRO A 565 47.22 0.80 -0.92
C PRO A 565 47.14 -0.72 -0.77
N VAL A 566 45.98 -1.21 -0.33
CA VAL A 566 45.67 -2.65 -0.40
C VAL A 566 45.33 -3.00 -1.84
N THR A 567 46.12 -3.90 -2.43
CA THR A 567 45.91 -4.34 -3.82
C THR A 567 45.04 -5.58 -3.86
N PHE A 568 44.10 -5.58 -4.81
CA PHE A 568 43.21 -6.71 -5.08
C PHE A 568 43.56 -7.34 -6.44
N ALA A 569 43.22 -8.61 -6.62
CA ALA A 569 43.29 -9.23 -7.94
C ALA A 569 42.21 -8.60 -8.84
N PRO A 570 42.45 -8.45 -10.16
CA PRO A 570 41.47 -7.85 -11.05
C PRO A 570 40.11 -8.52 -10.94
N LEU A 571 39.03 -7.73 -10.83
CA LEU A 571 37.65 -8.21 -10.66
C LEU A 571 37.40 -9.07 -9.41
N SER A 572 38.23 -8.94 -8.37
CA SER A 572 38.06 -9.64 -7.11
C SER A 572 38.06 -8.68 -5.94
N SER A 573 37.13 -8.85 -5.01
CA SER A 573 37.13 -8.17 -3.71
C SER A 573 37.81 -9.00 -2.60
N ALA A 574 38.43 -10.13 -2.94
CA ALA A 574 39.03 -11.04 -1.96
C ALA A 574 40.32 -10.47 -1.36
N ILE A 575 40.36 -10.37 -0.02
CA ILE A 575 41.53 -9.95 0.74
C ILE A 575 42.52 -11.12 0.82
N ASN A 576 43.74 -10.92 0.32
CA ASN A 576 44.80 -11.92 0.44
C ASN A 576 45.47 -11.87 1.83
N GLU A 577 46.25 -12.89 2.18
CA GLU A 577 46.86 -13.03 3.51
C GLU A 577 47.80 -11.86 3.88
N ALA A 578 48.53 -11.31 2.90
CA ALA A 578 49.40 -10.16 3.11
C ALA A 578 48.60 -8.88 3.39
N ALA A 579 47.53 -8.64 2.63
CA ALA A 579 46.60 -7.55 2.85
C ALA A 579 45.90 -7.66 4.21
N ALA A 580 45.46 -8.85 4.61
CA ALA A 580 44.85 -9.07 5.92
C ALA A 580 45.81 -8.75 7.07
N THR A 581 47.08 -9.17 6.95
CA THR A 581 48.12 -8.88 7.95
C THR A 581 48.42 -7.37 8.04
N TYR A 582 48.48 -6.69 6.89
CA TYR A 582 48.69 -5.26 6.82
C TYR A 582 47.51 -4.46 7.40
N ILE A 583 46.28 -4.79 7.02
CA ILE A 583 45.06 -4.18 7.58
C ILE A 583 45.00 -4.38 9.09
N GLY A 584 45.37 -5.57 9.60
CA GLY A 584 45.47 -5.82 11.04
C GLY A 584 46.46 -4.88 11.73
N SER A 585 47.63 -4.65 11.14
CA SER A 585 48.65 -3.73 11.68
C SER A 585 48.19 -2.27 11.69
N VAL A 586 47.40 -1.87 10.68
CA VAL A 586 46.77 -0.54 10.63
C VAL A 586 45.70 -0.42 11.73
N GLY A 587 44.91 -1.47 11.95
CA GLY A 587 43.94 -1.55 13.04
C GLY A 587 44.58 -1.38 14.41
N ASP A 588 45.66 -2.12 14.69
CA ASP A 588 46.42 -2.00 15.96
C ASP A 588 46.93 -0.57 16.18
N LEU A 589 47.40 0.09 15.11
CA LEU A 589 47.86 1.49 15.17
C LEU A 589 46.72 2.47 15.50
N MET A 590 45.51 2.23 14.97
CA MET A 590 44.33 3.05 15.26
C MET A 590 43.87 2.85 16.70
N ASP A 591 43.89 1.62 17.22
CA ASP A 591 43.58 1.32 18.62
C ASP A 591 44.55 2.03 19.58
N ASP A 592 45.85 2.02 19.26
CA ASP A 592 46.88 2.73 20.02
C ASP A 592 46.76 4.26 19.92
N ARG A 593 46.10 4.77 18.88
CA ARG A 593 45.98 6.20 18.56
C ARG A 593 44.53 6.57 18.23
N PRO A 594 43.65 6.68 19.24
CA PRO A 594 42.20 6.87 19.05
C PRO A 594 41.79 8.22 18.42
N LYS A 595 42.74 9.09 18.10
CA LYS A 595 42.52 10.35 17.38
C LYS A 595 42.80 10.24 15.87
N ILE A 596 43.31 9.09 15.40
CA ILE A 596 43.56 8.85 13.99
C ILE A 596 42.25 8.35 13.35
N SER A 597 41.76 9.07 12.36
CA SER A 597 40.70 8.61 11.46
C SER A 597 41.30 8.29 10.10
N LEU A 598 40.80 7.21 9.49
CA LEU A 598 41.21 6.76 8.16
C LEU A 598 40.02 6.84 7.21
N LEU A 599 40.22 7.55 6.09
CA LEU A 599 39.32 7.48 4.94
C LEU A 599 39.85 6.39 4.00
N VAL A 600 39.04 5.38 3.74
CA VAL A 600 39.39 4.28 2.85
C VAL A 600 38.65 4.47 1.53
N CYS A 601 39.39 4.71 0.45
CA CYS A 601 38.83 4.88 -0.89
C CYS A 601 39.07 3.62 -1.71
N GLY A 602 37.99 2.97 -2.16
CA GLY A 602 38.08 1.94 -3.20
C GLY A 602 38.31 2.60 -4.55
N VAL A 603 39.31 2.16 -5.30
CA VAL A 603 39.57 2.62 -6.67
C VAL A 603 39.63 1.43 -7.62
N ALA A 604 38.93 1.52 -8.73
CA ALA A 604 39.06 0.55 -9.82
C ALA A 604 40.37 0.84 -10.57
N ALA A 605 41.21 -0.17 -10.72
CA ALA A 605 42.47 -0.06 -11.44
C ALA A 605 42.25 -0.29 -12.94
N ARG A 606 43.20 0.20 -13.75
CA ARG A 606 43.20 -0.08 -15.20
C ARG A 606 43.19 -1.57 -15.52
N ALA A 607 43.78 -2.40 -14.66
CA ALA A 607 43.76 -3.85 -14.77
C ALA A 607 42.34 -4.44 -14.63
N ASP A 608 41.46 -3.84 -13.82
CA ASP A 608 40.05 -4.23 -13.75
C ASP A 608 39.35 -3.94 -15.07
N LEU A 609 39.61 -2.77 -15.64
CA LEU A 609 39.03 -2.34 -16.92
C LEU A 609 39.52 -3.21 -18.09
N GLU A 610 40.77 -3.67 -18.03
CA GLU A 610 41.31 -4.64 -18.99
C GLU A 610 40.74 -6.05 -18.78
N ALA A 611 40.52 -6.48 -17.54
CA ALA A 611 39.88 -7.75 -17.22
C ALA A 611 38.40 -7.79 -17.63
N LEU A 612 37.66 -6.68 -17.48
CA LEU A 612 36.27 -6.52 -17.96
C LEU A 612 36.14 -6.68 -19.48
N ARG A 613 37.20 -6.35 -20.23
CA ARG A 613 37.25 -6.45 -21.69
C ARG A 613 37.53 -7.86 -22.19
N LEU A 614 37.85 -8.81 -21.31
CA LEU A 614 38.04 -10.20 -21.70
C LEU A 614 36.69 -10.82 -22.12
N PRO A 615 36.62 -11.60 -23.21
CA PRO A 615 35.36 -12.13 -23.74
C PRO A 615 34.54 -12.95 -22.73
N ALA A 616 35.21 -13.64 -21.81
CA ALA A 616 34.56 -14.42 -20.76
C ALA A 616 33.79 -13.55 -19.75
N HIS A 617 34.32 -12.37 -19.42
CA HIS A 617 33.66 -11.43 -18.51
C HIS A 617 32.59 -10.60 -19.22
N GLN A 618 32.77 -10.26 -20.50
CA GLN A 618 31.72 -9.64 -21.31
C GLN A 618 30.50 -10.55 -21.48
N ALA A 619 30.70 -11.86 -21.63
CA ALA A 619 29.60 -12.83 -21.66
C ALA A 619 28.88 -12.91 -20.30
N ALA A 620 29.62 -12.89 -19.18
CA ALA A 620 29.03 -12.88 -17.84
C ALA A 620 28.25 -11.58 -17.56
N LEU A 621 28.78 -10.42 -17.96
CA LEU A 621 28.11 -9.11 -17.85
C LEU A 621 26.87 -9.04 -18.73
N ALA A 622 26.94 -9.51 -19.99
CA ALA A 622 25.76 -9.59 -20.85
C ALA A 622 24.70 -10.54 -20.28
N THR A 623 25.12 -11.63 -19.62
CA THR A 623 24.19 -12.57 -18.96
C THR A 623 23.59 -11.95 -17.69
N ALA A 624 24.37 -11.21 -16.90
CA ALA A 624 23.89 -10.51 -15.71
C ALA A 624 22.98 -9.32 -16.07
N GLN A 625 23.31 -8.55 -17.10
CA GLN A 625 22.46 -7.48 -17.65
C GLN A 625 21.17 -8.06 -18.25
N ALA A 626 21.25 -9.18 -18.96
CA ALA A 626 20.07 -9.89 -19.44
C ALA A 626 19.24 -10.47 -18.28
N ALA A 627 19.85 -10.88 -17.16
CA ALA A 627 19.15 -11.34 -15.97
C ALA A 627 18.47 -10.17 -15.22
N VAL A 628 19.11 -9.00 -15.13
CA VAL A 628 18.51 -7.78 -14.58
C VAL A 628 17.35 -7.29 -15.46
N GLN A 629 17.48 -7.36 -16.79
CA GLN A 629 16.41 -7.05 -17.73
C GLN A 629 15.29 -8.10 -17.75
N ALA A 630 15.59 -9.37 -17.43
CA ALA A 630 14.61 -10.44 -17.32
C ALA A 630 13.83 -10.44 -15.98
N VAL A 631 14.22 -9.58 -15.03
CA VAL A 631 13.47 -9.29 -13.80
C VAL A 631 12.52 -8.09 -13.97
N ALA A 632 12.52 -7.43 -15.14
CA ALA A 632 11.37 -6.63 -15.57
C ALA A 632 10.17 -7.57 -15.80
N PRO A 633 8.93 -7.21 -15.39
CA PRO A 633 7.87 -8.18 -15.25
C PRO A 633 7.39 -8.66 -16.62
N VAL A 634 7.74 -9.89 -16.99
CA VAL A 634 7.00 -10.66 -17.99
C VAL A 634 5.71 -11.12 -17.33
N VAL A 635 4.69 -10.28 -17.39
CA VAL A 635 3.30 -10.73 -17.32
C VAL A 635 2.96 -11.30 -18.69
N GLU A 636 3.27 -12.58 -18.92
CA GLU A 636 2.55 -13.37 -19.92
C GLU A 636 2.74 -14.88 -19.67
N GLY A 637 1.64 -15.51 -19.21
CA GLY A 637 1.36 -16.94 -19.42
C GLY A 637 2.14 -17.96 -18.61
N ALA A 638 1.79 -18.17 -17.34
CA ALA A 638 2.15 -19.40 -16.62
C ALA A 638 1.23 -20.57 -17.02
N PRO A 639 1.73 -21.71 -17.53
CA PRO A 639 0.96 -22.93 -17.63
C PRO A 639 0.83 -23.60 -16.26
N ARG A 640 -0.39 -24.08 -15.96
CA ARG A 640 -0.76 -24.85 -14.76
C ARG A 640 0.30 -25.91 -14.37
N ALA A 641 0.80 -25.83 -13.15
CA ALA A 641 1.57 -26.91 -12.53
C ALA A 641 0.64 -28.03 -11.99
N PRO A 642 1.02 -29.31 -12.10
CA PRO A 642 0.22 -30.42 -11.60
C PRO A 642 0.38 -30.61 -10.08
N ARG A 643 -0.70 -31.13 -9.49
CA ARG A 643 -0.83 -31.54 -8.09
C ARG A 643 0.24 -32.57 -7.65
N SER A 644 0.55 -32.50 -6.36
CA SER A 644 1.19 -33.51 -5.48
C SER A 644 2.70 -33.37 -5.22
N CYS A 645 3.03 -32.99 -3.98
CA CYS A 645 4.14 -33.61 -3.25
C CYS A 645 3.83 -33.56 -1.74
N SER A 646 3.26 -34.66 -1.23
CA SER A 646 3.11 -34.94 0.20
C SER A 646 4.42 -35.51 0.74
N LEU A 647 5.11 -34.81 1.63
CA LEU A 647 6.20 -35.41 2.41
C LEU A 647 5.69 -35.83 3.79
N ALA A 648 5.53 -37.14 3.94
CA ALA A 648 5.29 -37.82 5.20
C ALA A 648 6.55 -37.83 6.07
N CYS A 649 6.49 -37.24 7.26
CA CYS A 649 7.47 -37.49 8.31
C CYS A 649 7.09 -38.75 9.10
N ALA A 650 7.78 -39.86 8.84
CA ALA A 650 7.72 -41.08 9.63
C ALA A 650 8.96 -41.19 10.52
N GLY A 651 8.80 -40.97 11.83
CA GLY A 651 9.80 -41.22 12.87
C GLY A 651 9.22 -42.09 13.97
N ARG A 652 9.59 -43.37 13.97
CA ARG A 652 9.15 -44.40 14.93
C ARG A 652 9.78 -44.21 16.32
N GLY A 653 8.92 -44.20 17.34
CA GLY A 653 9.01 -45.13 18.49
C GLY A 653 9.66 -44.64 19.78
N LYS A 654 8.87 -44.50 20.85
CA LYS A 654 8.72 -45.54 21.90
C LYS A 654 7.67 -45.15 22.93
N SER A 655 6.87 -46.13 23.31
CA SER A 655 5.85 -46.05 24.35
C SER A 655 6.48 -46.06 25.75
N VAL A 656 5.97 -45.23 26.67
CA VAL A 656 5.61 -45.64 28.04
C VAL A 656 4.48 -44.73 28.49
N GLY A 657 3.29 -45.30 28.71
CA GLY A 657 2.18 -44.65 29.38
C GLY A 657 1.95 -45.30 30.74
N GLY A 658 1.59 -44.48 31.73
CA GLY A 658 0.94 -44.93 32.96
C GLY A 658 1.38 -44.17 34.21
N GLY A 659 0.44 -43.46 34.84
CA GLY A 659 0.47 -43.24 36.30
C GLY A 659 0.12 -41.84 36.79
N HIS A 660 -1.10 -41.66 37.27
CA HIS A 660 -1.54 -40.62 38.21
C HIS A 660 -0.58 -40.45 39.41
N ASP A 661 -0.36 -39.23 39.90
CA ASP A 661 -1.02 -38.70 41.12
C ASP A 661 -0.48 -37.32 41.56
N ARG A 662 -1.43 -36.47 42.00
CA ARG A 662 -1.41 -35.47 43.10
C ARG A 662 -0.27 -34.44 43.30
N ALA A 663 -0.72 -33.18 43.26
CA ALA A 663 -0.62 -32.12 44.27
C ALA A 663 0.65 -31.98 45.14
N GLY A 664 1.27 -30.80 45.10
CA GLY A 664 2.25 -30.39 46.12
C GLY A 664 2.87 -29.01 45.87
N ASN A 665 2.42 -28.04 46.66
CA ASN A 665 2.96 -26.69 46.84
C ASN A 665 4.47 -26.66 47.25
N TYR A 666 5.18 -25.58 46.85
CA TYR A 666 5.91 -24.60 47.70
C TYR A 666 7.35 -24.18 47.28
N ARG A 667 7.53 -22.86 47.24
CA ARG A 667 8.69 -21.94 47.45
C ARG A 667 10.16 -22.34 47.20
N ILE A 668 10.80 -21.47 46.39
CA ILE A 668 12.07 -20.71 46.52
C ILE A 668 13.23 -21.35 47.32
N GLY A 669 14.35 -21.58 46.61
CA GLY A 669 15.69 -21.75 47.17
C GLY A 669 16.77 -21.57 46.11
N ASN A 670 17.63 -20.57 46.31
CA ASN A 670 18.75 -20.15 45.46
C ASN A 670 20.01 -21.00 45.72
N THR A 671 20.70 -21.51 44.69
CA THR A 671 22.17 -21.74 44.67
C THR A 671 22.67 -22.15 43.27
N GLY A 672 23.60 -21.35 42.72
CA GLY A 672 24.91 -21.84 42.24
C GLY A 672 25.05 -22.52 40.86
N GLN A 673 25.62 -21.75 39.92
CA GLN A 673 26.65 -22.15 38.92
C GLN A 673 26.46 -23.42 38.07
N SER A 674 26.22 -23.24 36.76
CA SER A 674 27.15 -23.62 35.68
C SER A 674 26.48 -23.44 34.30
N ALA A 675 27.14 -22.72 33.39
CA ALA A 675 26.72 -22.52 32.00
C ALA A 675 26.65 -23.82 31.19
N PRO A 676 25.90 -23.82 30.07
CA PRO A 676 26.53 -24.16 28.81
C PRO A 676 26.18 -23.21 27.65
N ARG A 677 27.15 -23.11 26.74
CA ARG A 677 27.15 -22.36 25.48
C ARG A 677 26.12 -22.89 24.47
N PRO A 678 25.64 -22.05 23.53
CA PRO A 678 24.71 -22.45 22.48
C PRO A 678 25.43 -23.24 21.36
N CYS A 679 24.77 -24.29 20.88
CA CYS A 679 25.13 -24.97 19.64
C CYS A 679 24.74 -24.09 18.45
N SER A 680 25.76 -23.66 17.72
CA SER A 680 25.73 -23.25 16.33
C SER A 680 25.27 -24.39 15.42
N THR A 681 24.49 -24.10 14.37
CA THR A 681 24.56 -24.73 13.03
C THR A 681 23.64 -23.97 12.05
N ILE A 682 24.23 -23.12 11.21
CA ILE A 682 24.34 -23.21 9.73
C ILE A 682 23.05 -22.77 8.99
N ALA A 683 23.05 -21.51 8.56
CA ALA A 683 22.30 -21.04 7.41
C ALA A 683 23.17 -21.20 6.16
N ILE A 684 22.69 -21.95 5.17
CA ILE A 684 23.26 -21.98 3.81
C ILE A 684 22.33 -21.13 2.96
N GLY A 685 22.71 -19.87 2.73
CA GLY A 685 22.17 -19.06 1.64
C GLY A 685 22.98 -19.31 0.37
N PRO A 686 22.37 -19.31 -0.82
CA PRO A 686 23.10 -19.44 -2.07
C PRO A 686 23.84 -18.12 -2.36
N VAL A 687 25.15 -18.22 -2.47
CA VAL A 687 26.03 -17.22 -3.07
C VAL A 687 25.75 -17.22 -4.58
N TRP A 688 25.40 -16.07 -5.14
CA TRP A 688 25.56 -15.81 -6.56
C TRP A 688 26.43 -14.57 -6.75
N ASN A 689 27.43 -14.77 -7.61
CA ASN A 689 28.45 -13.83 -8.10
C ASN A 689 27.85 -12.68 -8.90
#